data_AF-A0A6P0TPR2-F1
#
_entry.id   AF-A0A6P0TPR2-F1
#
_cell.length_a   1.000
_cell.length_b   1.000
_cell.length_c   1.000
_cell.angle_alpha   90.00
_cell.angle_beta   90.00
_cell.angle_gamma   90.00
#
_symmetry.space_group_name_H-M   'P 1'
#
loop_
_entity.id
_entity.type
_entity.pdbx_description
1 polymer ?
#
loop_
_entity_poly.entity_id
_entity_poly.type
_entity_poly.pdbx_seq_one_letter_code
_entity_poly.pdbx_strand_id
1 'polypeptide(L)'
;MSIIYHQPEVEETRGKVYSHSEKSLLEEVIKLYYEDLPLGTKPTKLSDFINKGLPPLPNNIDTAVDQAKYEYLKRYKEHYHEYKNVLDLKPIFPITQEKIREYVAQDDLTGKQVYYNYLGVKKVEIECQFPHSDIGQIAVVDLPGLGDTGVGDVERMIKVLSEDVDFVLFVRKPNAGGDYWDKNADLGLYDRAKKGIPAIPLSRWSFLILNQTAPDSEQGDNSRNCQGFLNKLPNTRMEFANCIIADCANKKETANVLEKILQYLTENITELDHKYALTFENKLIQLSKNLQAELEKASSVLQQYAGDKRLFQKSFKQFWDKLTNTLQPYLEKIELASNKTDETFQKEVNEVIENCNKLPSIPKSVEQIKKDRNRLGSYTEAYSRYLHIVRTDLSKQFLFLDGKIQDSLDTVKSEIAWLLTDEVQLGGLTDVREIDFLKWMADHIPGDLINLKLGFKTISAFNVSYAGIIQRKVRQHINRLTPDQNPLNLTPDIVMLLLEEILDPQQIDINKMRDISPTIEQIKNWWEKHLPGLLNSDDAPDEQKFKSQLLLLKMEQEVSSNNAEKSEKVLIKIQKNHQLVINLCKSDLDKLLSEPKQLTYAMVAEFVDRILYAEDIKDDWEIFLNDEQVRQKVWPEFKTMANRIKIQRDWQSLVEQIMDINQLENMRFL
;
A
#
# COMPACT_ATOMS: atom_id res chain seq x y z
N MET A 1 -19.59 -27.99 48.41
CA MET A 1 -18.40 -28.87 48.26
C MET A 1 -17.58 -28.77 49.52
N SER A 2 -17.17 -29.91 50.07
CA SER A 2 -16.23 -29.97 51.19
C SER A 2 -15.00 -30.78 50.78
N ILE A 3 -13.83 -30.39 51.30
CA ILE A 3 -12.57 -31.12 51.09
C ILE A 3 -12.02 -31.44 52.46
N ILE A 4 -11.80 -32.72 52.74
CA ILE A 4 -11.35 -33.23 54.03
C ILE A 4 -9.91 -33.68 53.89
N TYR A 5 -8.98 -32.92 54.44
CA TYR A 5 -7.55 -33.19 54.44
C TYR A 5 -7.14 -34.01 55.65
N HIS A 6 -6.35 -35.06 55.40
CA HIS A 6 -5.60 -35.70 56.46
C HIS A 6 -4.45 -34.79 56.92
N GLN A 7 -4.46 -34.40 58.19
CA GLN A 7 -3.40 -33.61 58.83
C GLN A 7 -2.97 -34.29 60.14
N PRO A 8 -1.85 -35.04 60.16
CA PRO A 8 -1.42 -35.78 61.35
C PRO A 8 -1.02 -34.86 62.51
N GLU A 9 -0.61 -33.61 62.23
CA GLU A 9 -0.17 -32.64 63.24
C GLU A 9 -1.31 -31.92 63.97
N VAL A 10 -2.57 -32.11 63.55
CA VAL A 10 -3.72 -31.42 64.13
C VAL A 10 -4.31 -32.23 65.29
N GLU A 11 -4.35 -31.65 66.50
CA GLU A 11 -4.89 -32.30 67.71
C GLU A 11 -6.43 -32.41 67.69
N GLU A 12 -7.13 -31.43 67.10
CA GLU A 12 -8.60 -31.36 67.05
C GLU A 12 -9.09 -31.02 65.64
N THR A 13 -10.17 -31.67 65.19
CA THR A 13 -10.74 -31.41 63.86
C THR A 13 -11.16 -29.95 63.73
N ARG A 14 -10.75 -29.31 62.64
CA ARG A 14 -11.08 -27.90 62.38
C ARG A 14 -11.51 -27.69 60.95
N GLY A 15 -12.31 -26.66 60.72
CA GLY A 15 -12.78 -26.28 59.39
C GLY A 15 -12.34 -24.88 59.00
N LYS A 16 -12.30 -24.63 57.70
CA LYS A 16 -12.03 -23.34 57.09
C LYS A 16 -13.06 -23.10 55.99
N VAL A 17 -13.93 -22.13 56.20
CA VAL A 17 -15.02 -21.79 55.30
C VAL A 17 -14.56 -20.72 54.33
N TYR A 18 -14.80 -20.95 53.05
CA TYR A 18 -14.66 -19.96 51.99
C TYR A 18 -16.06 -19.50 51.63
N SER A 19 -16.40 -18.27 51.99
CA SER A 19 -17.73 -17.72 51.72
C SER A 19 -17.82 -17.12 50.32
N HIS A 20 -19.02 -17.12 49.76
CA HIS A 20 -19.31 -16.26 48.63
C HIS A 20 -19.33 -14.79 49.08
N SER A 21 -18.73 -13.91 48.29
CA SER A 21 -19.13 -12.49 48.26
C SER A 21 -20.49 -12.34 47.59
N GLU A 22 -21.19 -11.23 47.82
CA GLU A 22 -22.45 -10.93 47.11
C GLU A 22 -22.30 -11.02 45.59
N LYS A 23 -21.16 -10.54 45.05
CA LYS A 23 -20.85 -10.62 43.62
C LYS A 23 -20.69 -12.07 43.17
N SER A 24 -19.90 -12.87 43.88
CA SER A 24 -19.69 -14.27 43.49
C SER A 24 -20.94 -15.12 43.65
N LEU A 25 -21.78 -14.87 44.66
CA LEU A 25 -23.06 -15.56 44.80
C LEU A 25 -23.99 -15.24 43.62
N LEU A 26 -23.98 -13.97 43.19
CA LEU A 26 -24.78 -13.53 42.06
C LEU A 26 -24.30 -14.16 40.74
N GLU A 27 -23.01 -14.05 40.43
CA GLU A 27 -22.44 -14.48 39.14
C GLU A 27 -22.29 -16.00 39.03
N GLU A 28 -21.83 -16.67 40.09
CA GLU A 28 -21.45 -18.09 40.07
C GLU A 28 -22.60 -19.03 40.46
N VAL A 29 -23.70 -18.50 41.01
CA VAL A 29 -24.85 -19.30 41.46
C VAL A 29 -26.15 -18.74 40.89
N ILE A 30 -26.61 -17.57 41.35
CA ILE A 30 -27.96 -17.05 41.05
C ILE A 30 -28.19 -16.87 39.54
N LYS A 31 -27.24 -16.26 38.82
CA LYS A 31 -27.38 -16.03 37.38
C LYS A 31 -27.46 -17.31 36.56
N LEU A 32 -26.82 -18.39 37.00
CA LEU A 32 -26.89 -19.68 36.32
C LEU A 32 -28.34 -20.20 36.31
N TYR A 33 -29.08 -20.06 37.41
CA TYR A 33 -30.50 -20.41 37.43
C TYR A 33 -31.35 -19.54 36.49
N TYR A 34 -31.03 -18.25 36.35
CA TYR A 34 -31.74 -17.39 35.38
C TYR A 34 -31.46 -17.78 33.94
N GLU A 35 -30.28 -18.34 33.65
CA GLU A 35 -29.93 -18.87 32.32
C GLU A 35 -30.61 -20.20 32.03
N ASP A 36 -30.60 -21.11 33.01
CA ASP A 36 -31.11 -22.47 32.87
C ASP A 36 -32.64 -22.57 32.93
N LEU A 37 -33.30 -21.72 33.73
CA LEU A 37 -34.77 -21.65 33.86
C LEU A 37 -35.41 -20.49 33.04
N PRO A 38 -34.73 -20.03 31.98
CA PRO A 38 -34.86 -18.70 31.34
C PRO A 38 -35.80 -17.68 32.02
N LEU A 39 -35.46 -17.24 33.24
CA LEU A 39 -36.30 -16.36 34.09
C LEU A 39 -36.27 -14.87 33.67
N GLY A 40 -35.86 -14.58 32.43
CA GLY A 40 -35.78 -13.24 31.87
C GLY A 40 -34.57 -12.43 32.35
N THR A 41 -34.76 -11.16 32.69
CA THR A 41 -33.66 -10.23 33.00
C THR A 41 -32.94 -10.63 34.29
N LYS A 42 -31.63 -10.91 34.16
CA LYS A 42 -30.77 -11.31 35.28
C LYS A 42 -30.58 -10.16 36.28
N PRO A 43 -30.58 -10.43 37.59
CA PRO A 43 -30.29 -9.42 38.60
C PRO A 43 -28.85 -8.89 38.45
N THR A 44 -28.68 -7.57 38.58
CA THR A 44 -27.38 -6.89 38.49
C THR A 44 -26.71 -6.70 39.84
N LYS A 45 -27.49 -6.72 40.92
CA LYS A 45 -27.04 -6.71 42.32
C LYS A 45 -27.78 -7.79 43.10
N LEU A 46 -27.15 -8.33 44.15
CA LEU A 46 -27.81 -9.31 45.02
C LEU A 46 -29.08 -8.72 45.67
N SER A 47 -29.04 -7.44 46.04
CA SER A 47 -30.20 -6.71 46.55
C SER A 47 -31.39 -6.70 45.58
N ASP A 48 -31.15 -6.73 44.25
CA ASP A 48 -32.24 -6.79 43.27
C ASP A 48 -32.95 -8.14 43.32
N PHE A 49 -32.20 -9.23 43.49
CA PHE A 49 -32.72 -10.59 43.61
C PHE A 49 -33.54 -10.78 44.89
N ILE A 50 -33.03 -10.27 46.02
CA ILE A 50 -33.70 -10.40 47.32
C ILE A 50 -34.99 -9.57 47.39
N ASN A 51 -34.99 -8.34 46.87
CA ASN A 51 -36.11 -7.40 47.08
C ASN A 51 -37.20 -7.47 46.00
N LYS A 52 -36.91 -7.92 44.77
CA LYS A 52 -37.91 -8.01 43.68
C LYS A 52 -38.54 -9.39 43.64
N GLY A 53 -39.83 -9.51 43.33
CA GLY A 53 -40.52 -10.81 43.17
C GLY A 53 -39.80 -11.75 42.19
N LEU A 54 -39.78 -13.05 42.50
CA LEU A 54 -39.17 -14.04 41.60
C LEU A 54 -40.08 -14.21 40.37
N PRO A 55 -39.55 -14.09 39.13
CA PRO A 55 -40.36 -14.27 37.93
C PRO A 55 -40.98 -15.67 37.87
N PRO A 56 -42.24 -15.84 37.44
CA PRO A 56 -42.85 -17.17 37.32
C PRO A 56 -42.12 -18.02 36.28
N LEU A 57 -42.13 -19.34 36.49
CA LEU A 57 -41.61 -20.30 35.52
C LEU A 57 -42.33 -20.15 34.16
N PRO A 58 -41.59 -20.07 33.04
CA PRO A 58 -42.19 -20.04 31.71
C PRO A 58 -43.03 -21.29 31.40
N ASN A 59 -44.20 -21.13 30.76
CA ASN A 59 -45.12 -22.23 30.44
C ASN A 59 -44.53 -23.37 29.56
N ASN A 60 -43.40 -23.12 28.91
CA ASN A 60 -42.69 -24.08 28.06
C ASN A 60 -41.67 -24.95 28.82
N ILE A 61 -41.50 -24.72 30.13
CA ILE A 61 -40.55 -25.44 31.00
C ILE A 61 -41.30 -25.81 32.28
N ASP A 62 -41.87 -27.03 32.31
CA ASP A 62 -42.68 -27.52 33.43
C ASP A 62 -42.40 -29.02 33.68
N THR A 63 -41.11 -29.36 33.84
CA THR A 63 -40.74 -30.69 34.32
C THR A 63 -40.55 -30.68 35.83
N ALA A 64 -40.68 -31.85 36.47
CA ALA A 64 -40.42 -31.99 37.90
C ALA A 64 -38.99 -31.52 38.30
N VAL A 65 -38.02 -31.61 37.38
CA VAL A 65 -36.64 -31.14 37.59
C VAL A 65 -36.56 -29.61 37.59
N ASP A 66 -37.28 -28.96 36.68
CA ASP A 66 -37.28 -27.50 36.58
C ASP A 66 -38.02 -26.86 37.76
N GLN A 67 -39.12 -27.49 38.21
CA GLN A 67 -39.79 -27.11 39.46
C GLN A 67 -38.85 -27.25 40.66
N ALA A 68 -38.11 -28.35 40.77
CA ALA A 68 -37.15 -28.54 41.86
C ALA A 68 -36.02 -27.49 41.85
N LYS A 69 -35.47 -27.17 40.67
CA LYS A 69 -34.46 -26.11 40.50
C LYS A 69 -35.01 -24.73 40.89
N TYR A 70 -36.26 -24.44 40.50
CA TYR A 70 -36.91 -23.17 40.83
C TYR A 70 -37.18 -23.03 42.33
N GLU A 71 -37.66 -24.08 42.99
CA GLU A 71 -37.80 -24.13 44.45
C GLU A 71 -36.43 -23.98 45.15
N TYR A 72 -35.37 -24.57 44.59
CA TYR A 72 -34.02 -24.41 45.13
C TYR A 72 -33.51 -22.96 45.00
N LEU A 73 -33.75 -22.28 43.87
CA LEU A 73 -33.48 -20.85 43.71
C LEU A 73 -34.28 -20.01 44.72
N LYS A 74 -35.54 -20.39 44.97
CA LYS A 74 -36.42 -19.72 45.94
C LYS A 74 -35.86 -19.81 47.36
N ARG A 75 -35.24 -20.93 47.76
CA ARG A 75 -34.57 -21.07 49.06
C ARG A 75 -33.47 -20.04 49.30
N TYR A 76 -32.65 -19.72 48.28
CA TYR A 76 -31.66 -18.65 48.39
C TYR A 76 -32.30 -17.30 48.74
N LYS A 77 -33.52 -17.06 48.29
CA LYS A 77 -34.23 -15.82 48.57
C LYS A 77 -34.92 -15.84 49.93
N GLU A 78 -35.66 -16.90 50.24
CA GLU A 78 -36.47 -17.02 51.46
C GLU A 78 -35.60 -17.06 52.73
N HIS A 79 -34.46 -17.76 52.66
CA HIS A 79 -33.55 -17.94 53.79
C HIS A 79 -32.36 -16.98 53.77
N TYR A 80 -32.41 -15.90 52.99
CA TYR A 80 -31.31 -14.92 52.89
C TYR A 80 -30.85 -14.40 54.25
N HIS A 81 -31.78 -14.11 55.16
CA HIS A 81 -31.45 -13.60 56.49
C HIS A 81 -30.62 -14.58 57.33
N GLU A 82 -30.73 -15.88 57.07
CA GLU A 82 -30.04 -16.92 57.85
C GLU A 82 -28.59 -17.09 57.40
N TYR A 83 -28.30 -16.96 56.09
CA TYR A 83 -26.94 -17.09 55.57
C TYR A 83 -26.25 -15.77 55.21
N LYS A 84 -26.95 -14.62 55.25
CA LYS A 84 -26.35 -13.31 54.95
C LYS A 84 -25.08 -13.05 55.77
N ASN A 85 -25.09 -13.41 57.04
CA ASN A 85 -23.93 -13.24 57.91
C ASN A 85 -22.70 -13.98 57.37
N VAL A 86 -22.87 -15.09 56.65
CA VAL A 86 -21.77 -15.83 56.00
C VAL A 86 -21.15 -15.01 54.86
N LEU A 87 -21.96 -14.24 54.14
CA LEU A 87 -21.50 -13.34 53.07
C LEU A 87 -20.78 -12.09 53.61
N ASP A 88 -21.21 -11.62 54.79
CA ASP A 88 -20.67 -10.43 55.47
C ASP A 88 -19.36 -10.71 56.24
N LEU A 89 -19.06 -11.99 56.49
CA LEU A 89 -17.79 -12.42 57.09
C LEU A 89 -16.61 -12.24 56.12
N LYS A 90 -15.38 -12.37 56.64
CA LYS A 90 -14.18 -12.41 55.81
C LYS A 90 -14.35 -13.48 54.71
N PRO A 91 -13.76 -13.30 53.51
CA PRO A 91 -13.85 -14.28 52.43
C PRO A 91 -13.42 -15.70 52.84
N ILE A 92 -12.60 -15.80 53.88
CA ILE A 92 -12.12 -17.04 54.47
C ILE A 92 -12.10 -16.89 55.99
N PHE A 93 -12.68 -17.84 56.72
CA PHE A 93 -12.65 -17.86 58.19
C PHE A 93 -12.62 -19.28 58.78
N PRO A 94 -11.95 -19.46 59.94
CA PRO A 94 -11.89 -20.76 60.62
C PRO A 94 -13.15 -21.05 61.43
N ILE A 95 -13.48 -22.34 61.60
CA ILE A 95 -14.57 -22.86 62.42
C ILE A 95 -14.11 -24.11 63.21
N THR A 96 -14.72 -24.35 64.37
CA THR A 96 -14.47 -25.55 65.18
C THR A 96 -15.26 -26.76 64.67
N GLN A 97 -14.90 -27.97 65.11
CA GLN A 97 -15.53 -29.23 64.72
C GLN A 97 -17.06 -29.20 64.85
N GLU A 98 -17.59 -28.66 65.95
CA GLU A 98 -19.02 -28.66 66.27
C GLU A 98 -19.82 -27.82 65.26
N LYS A 99 -19.18 -26.79 64.71
CA LYS A 99 -19.80 -25.87 63.74
C LYS A 99 -19.73 -26.36 62.31
N ILE A 100 -18.86 -27.33 62.00
CA ILE A 100 -18.64 -27.79 60.61
C ILE A 100 -19.96 -28.16 59.94
N ARG A 101 -20.80 -28.93 60.64
CA ARG A 101 -22.09 -29.41 60.10
C ARG A 101 -23.00 -28.27 59.66
N GLU A 102 -23.01 -27.16 60.40
CA GLU A 102 -23.84 -25.99 60.10
C GLU A 102 -23.51 -25.37 58.73
N TYR A 103 -22.26 -25.49 58.26
CA TYR A 103 -21.77 -24.89 57.02
C TYR A 103 -21.71 -25.86 55.83
N VAL A 104 -21.83 -27.17 56.04
CA VAL A 104 -21.73 -28.19 54.98
C VAL A 104 -23.00 -29.01 54.77
N ALA A 105 -23.95 -29.02 55.72
CA ALA A 105 -25.16 -29.82 55.66
C ALA A 105 -26.43 -28.97 55.82
N GLN A 106 -27.56 -29.52 55.36
CA GLN A 106 -28.90 -28.93 55.53
C GLN A 106 -29.53 -29.31 56.90
N ASP A 107 -29.10 -30.45 57.45
CA ASP A 107 -29.80 -31.13 58.56
C ASP A 107 -28.91 -31.30 59.80
N ASP A 108 -29.54 -31.36 60.97
CA ASP A 108 -28.89 -31.74 62.22
C ASP A 108 -28.62 -33.25 62.32
N LEU A 109 -28.07 -33.68 63.47
CA LEU A 109 -27.78 -35.10 63.74
C LEU A 109 -29.03 -35.99 63.82
N THR A 110 -30.23 -35.39 63.95
CA THR A 110 -31.52 -36.08 63.98
C THR A 110 -32.19 -36.13 62.60
N GLY A 111 -31.55 -35.54 61.57
CA GLY A 111 -32.08 -35.48 60.22
C GLY A 111 -33.10 -34.37 60.00
N LYS A 112 -33.21 -33.41 60.94
CA LYS A 112 -34.10 -32.26 60.80
C LYS A 112 -33.40 -31.13 60.05
N GLN A 113 -34.02 -30.63 58.97
CA GLN A 113 -33.48 -29.51 58.19
C GLN A 113 -33.53 -28.21 59.02
N VAL A 114 -32.38 -27.74 59.49
CA VAL A 114 -32.28 -26.58 60.39
C VAL A 114 -31.15 -25.62 60.01
N TYR A 115 -30.33 -25.96 59.02
CA TYR A 115 -29.15 -25.18 58.64
C TYR A 115 -29.30 -24.61 57.24
N TYR A 116 -28.97 -23.32 57.10
CA TYR A 116 -28.98 -22.61 55.81
C TYR A 116 -27.65 -21.93 55.49
N ASN A 117 -26.67 -21.95 56.41
CA ASN A 117 -25.38 -21.28 56.21
C ASN A 117 -24.66 -21.79 54.95
N TYR A 118 -24.84 -23.07 54.59
CA TYR A 118 -24.25 -23.69 53.42
C TYR A 118 -24.59 -22.97 52.09
N LEU A 119 -25.71 -22.25 52.01
CA LEU A 119 -26.07 -21.43 50.84
C LEU A 119 -25.09 -20.27 50.61
N GLY A 120 -24.47 -19.76 51.67
CA GLY A 120 -23.44 -18.71 51.58
C GLY A 120 -22.02 -19.24 51.34
N VAL A 121 -21.83 -20.56 51.26
CA VAL A 121 -20.52 -21.21 51.27
C VAL A 121 -20.11 -21.65 49.87
N LYS A 122 -18.91 -21.24 49.45
CA LYS A 122 -18.29 -21.67 48.19
C LYS A 122 -17.60 -23.02 48.34
N LYS A 123 -16.79 -23.17 49.39
CA LYS A 123 -16.12 -24.43 49.76
C LYS A 123 -15.79 -24.45 51.25
N VAL A 124 -15.70 -25.65 51.83
CA VAL A 124 -15.16 -25.84 53.18
C VAL A 124 -13.98 -26.79 53.11
N GLU A 125 -12.86 -26.38 53.70
CA GLU A 125 -11.69 -27.24 53.91
C GLU A 125 -11.72 -27.71 55.37
N ILE A 126 -11.72 -29.03 55.57
CA ILE A 126 -11.76 -29.67 56.88
C ILE A 126 -10.41 -30.34 57.08
N GLU A 127 -9.76 -30.10 58.21
CA GLU A 127 -8.50 -30.73 58.57
C GLU A 127 -8.75 -31.66 59.76
N CYS A 128 -8.43 -32.95 59.59
CA CYS A 128 -8.57 -33.94 60.67
C CYS A 128 -7.55 -35.07 60.54
N GLN A 129 -7.44 -35.88 61.60
CA GLN A 129 -6.66 -37.10 61.58
C GLN A 129 -7.50 -38.26 61.02
N PHE A 130 -6.95 -38.96 60.04
CA PHE A 130 -7.51 -40.21 59.55
C PHE A 130 -7.02 -41.37 60.43
N PRO A 131 -7.77 -42.48 60.53
CA PRO A 131 -7.54 -43.52 61.53
C PRO A 131 -6.23 -44.31 61.41
N HIS A 132 -5.39 -44.06 60.39
CA HIS A 132 -4.10 -44.75 60.21
C HIS A 132 -2.95 -43.74 60.17
N SER A 133 -1.90 -44.00 60.95
CA SER A 133 -0.72 -43.12 61.10
C SER A 133 0.19 -43.05 59.87
N ASP A 134 0.08 -44.03 58.99
CA ASP A 134 0.99 -44.21 57.85
C ASP A 134 0.39 -43.65 56.54
N ILE A 135 -0.69 -42.87 56.64
CA ILE A 135 -1.34 -42.22 55.50
C ILE A 135 -0.57 -40.94 55.16
N GLY A 136 -0.15 -40.80 53.90
CA GLY A 136 0.45 -39.58 53.35
C GLY A 136 -0.53 -38.41 53.22
N GLN A 137 -0.21 -37.41 52.40
CA GLN A 137 -1.11 -36.28 52.14
C GLN A 137 -2.28 -36.74 51.25
N ILE A 138 -3.40 -37.12 51.88
CA ILE A 138 -4.65 -37.51 51.20
C ILE A 138 -5.74 -36.51 51.54
N ALA A 139 -6.56 -36.18 50.55
CA ALA A 139 -7.78 -35.42 50.73
C ALA A 139 -8.98 -36.20 50.17
N VAL A 140 -10.11 -36.13 50.87
CA VAL A 140 -11.39 -36.62 50.38
C VAL A 140 -12.19 -35.43 49.90
N VAL A 141 -12.53 -35.41 48.62
CA VAL A 141 -13.35 -34.36 48.01
C VAL A 141 -14.80 -34.82 47.96
N ASP A 142 -15.65 -34.17 48.72
CA ASP A 142 -17.09 -34.43 48.78
C ASP A 142 -17.82 -33.61 47.71
N LEU A 143 -18.35 -34.31 46.71
CA LEU A 143 -19.03 -33.76 45.55
C LEU A 143 -20.55 -33.76 45.78
N PRO A 144 -21.29 -32.75 45.27
CA PRO A 144 -22.75 -32.71 45.36
C PRO A 144 -23.39 -34.00 44.82
N GLY A 145 -24.35 -34.56 45.56
CA GLY A 145 -25.13 -35.71 45.11
C GLY A 145 -26.12 -35.34 44.00
N LEU A 146 -26.51 -36.30 43.17
CA LEU A 146 -27.46 -36.08 42.06
C LEU A 146 -28.87 -35.64 42.48
N GLY A 147 -29.24 -35.87 43.74
CA GLY A 147 -30.54 -35.46 44.30
C GLY A 147 -30.60 -33.98 44.67
N ASP A 148 -29.45 -33.32 44.84
CA ASP A 148 -29.35 -31.88 45.04
C ASP A 148 -29.23 -31.22 43.66
N THR A 149 -30.37 -30.91 43.06
CA THR A 149 -30.48 -30.39 41.69
C THR A 149 -30.08 -28.91 41.60
N GLY A 150 -28.88 -28.56 42.03
CA GLY A 150 -28.35 -27.22 41.83
C GLY A 150 -27.93 -27.00 40.37
N VAL A 151 -28.29 -25.83 39.81
CA VAL A 151 -27.87 -25.47 38.46
C VAL A 151 -26.36 -25.19 38.46
N GLY A 152 -25.61 -25.90 37.63
CA GLY A 152 -24.14 -25.81 37.55
C GLY A 152 -23.36 -26.82 38.39
N ASP A 153 -24.03 -27.67 39.19
CA ASP A 153 -23.35 -28.68 40.00
C ASP A 153 -22.73 -29.80 39.16
N VAL A 154 -23.29 -30.08 37.98
CA VAL A 154 -22.75 -31.09 37.05
C VAL A 154 -21.45 -30.62 36.40
N GLU A 155 -21.40 -29.38 35.92
CA GLU A 155 -20.20 -28.78 35.33
C GLU A 155 -19.11 -28.64 36.39
N ARG A 156 -19.48 -28.26 37.62
CA ARG A 156 -18.57 -28.20 38.77
C ARG A 156 -18.02 -29.58 39.12
N MET A 157 -18.85 -30.61 39.14
CA MET A 157 -18.43 -32.00 39.36
C MET A 157 -17.45 -32.46 38.27
N ILE A 158 -17.77 -32.22 37.00
CA ILE A 158 -16.88 -32.56 35.86
C ILE A 158 -15.52 -31.87 36.00
N LYS A 159 -15.53 -30.58 36.35
CA LYS A 159 -14.31 -29.79 36.54
C LYS A 159 -13.44 -30.36 37.66
N VAL A 160 -14.02 -30.59 38.83
CA VAL A 160 -13.30 -31.13 40.00
C VAL A 160 -12.73 -32.52 39.69
N LEU A 161 -13.52 -33.39 39.04
CA LEU A 161 -13.05 -34.69 38.59
C LEU A 161 -11.88 -34.60 37.60
N SER A 162 -11.84 -33.56 36.77
CA SER A 162 -10.78 -33.38 35.76
C SER A 162 -9.49 -32.76 36.28
N GLU A 163 -9.57 -31.96 37.35
CA GLU A 163 -8.46 -31.11 37.84
C GLU A 163 -7.90 -31.57 39.20
N ASP A 164 -8.73 -32.08 40.11
CA ASP A 164 -8.40 -32.21 41.54
C ASP A 164 -8.53 -33.64 42.11
N VAL A 165 -8.83 -34.65 41.27
CA VAL A 165 -9.17 -36.01 41.72
C VAL A 165 -8.37 -37.09 40.99
N ASP A 166 -7.61 -37.88 41.75
CA ASP A 166 -6.84 -39.03 41.26
C ASP A 166 -7.63 -40.35 41.30
N PHE A 167 -8.66 -40.42 42.14
CA PHE A 167 -9.46 -41.64 42.34
C PHE A 167 -10.90 -41.33 42.75
N VAL A 168 -11.87 -42.04 42.18
CA VAL A 168 -13.30 -41.76 42.35
C VAL A 168 -13.99 -42.83 43.17
N LEU A 169 -14.77 -42.43 44.18
CA LEU A 169 -15.61 -43.34 44.96
C LEU A 169 -17.08 -43.10 44.63
N PHE A 170 -17.73 -44.09 44.02
CA PHE A 170 -19.17 -44.08 43.82
C PHE A 170 -19.84 -44.69 45.03
N VAL A 171 -20.70 -43.94 45.73
CA VAL A 171 -21.42 -44.44 46.90
C VAL A 171 -22.91 -44.51 46.57
N ARG A 172 -23.51 -45.70 46.68
CA ARG A 172 -24.96 -45.91 46.47
C ARG A 172 -25.56 -46.67 47.65
N LYS A 173 -26.63 -46.15 48.24
CA LYS A 173 -27.42 -46.82 49.29
C LYS A 173 -28.73 -47.37 48.71
N PRO A 174 -28.88 -48.68 48.47
CA PRO A 174 -30.16 -49.25 48.01
C PRO A 174 -31.27 -49.11 49.06
N ASN A 175 -32.51 -48.89 48.63
CA ASN A 175 -33.68 -48.86 49.52
C ASN A 175 -34.04 -50.26 50.02
N ALA A 176 -34.37 -50.41 51.32
CA ALA A 176 -34.74 -51.71 51.91
C ALA A 176 -36.03 -52.31 51.31
N GLY A 177 -37.00 -51.47 50.93
CA GLY A 177 -38.29 -51.88 50.34
C GLY A 177 -38.23 -52.36 48.88
N GLY A 178 -37.06 -52.34 48.24
CA GLY A 178 -36.85 -52.67 46.83
C GLY A 178 -36.35 -51.47 46.02
N ASP A 179 -35.41 -51.72 45.11
CA ASP A 179 -34.69 -50.68 44.37
C ASP A 179 -34.10 -51.23 43.05
N TYR A 180 -33.70 -50.35 42.12
CA TYR A 180 -33.10 -50.71 40.84
C TYR A 180 -32.05 -49.67 40.40
N TRP A 181 -31.22 -50.04 39.42
CA TRP A 181 -30.28 -49.11 38.78
C TRP A 181 -31.05 -48.06 37.97
N ASP A 182 -31.07 -46.83 38.47
CA ASP A 182 -31.75 -45.73 37.82
C ASP A 182 -30.95 -45.22 36.61
N LYS A 183 -31.62 -45.05 35.47
CA LYS A 183 -30.97 -44.61 34.23
C LYS A 183 -30.46 -43.17 34.28
N ASN A 184 -31.17 -42.29 34.97
CA ASN A 184 -30.87 -40.86 35.00
C ASN A 184 -29.96 -40.51 36.17
N ALA A 185 -30.14 -41.19 37.32
CA ALA A 185 -29.28 -41.03 38.47
C ALA A 185 -28.02 -41.91 38.33
N ASP A 186 -28.13 -43.23 38.49
CA ASP A 186 -26.95 -44.09 38.61
C ASP A 186 -26.11 -44.13 37.31
N LEU A 187 -26.72 -44.42 36.16
CA LEU A 187 -25.99 -44.48 34.87
C LEU A 187 -25.58 -43.08 34.37
N GLY A 188 -26.45 -42.09 34.57
CA GLY A 188 -26.18 -40.71 34.19
C GLY A 188 -24.98 -40.11 34.92
N LEU A 189 -24.82 -40.40 36.23
CA LEU A 189 -23.65 -39.98 37.00
C LEU A 189 -22.37 -40.62 36.49
N TYR A 190 -22.41 -41.93 36.23
CA TYR A 190 -21.25 -42.66 35.71
C TYR A 190 -20.80 -42.08 34.36
N ASP A 191 -21.72 -41.81 33.43
CA ASP A 191 -21.39 -41.21 32.14
C ASP A 191 -20.85 -39.78 32.26
N ARG A 192 -21.36 -38.98 33.21
CA ARG A 192 -20.83 -37.63 33.49
C ARG A 192 -19.43 -37.70 34.08
N ALA A 193 -19.18 -38.59 35.04
CA ALA A 193 -17.85 -38.80 35.62
C ALA A 193 -16.85 -39.27 34.54
N LYS A 194 -17.27 -40.18 33.65
CA LYS A 194 -16.45 -40.66 32.54
C LYS A 194 -16.07 -39.55 31.55
N LYS A 195 -16.91 -38.53 31.38
CA LYS A 195 -16.58 -37.34 30.57
C LYS A 195 -15.55 -36.44 31.25
N GLY A 196 -15.56 -36.36 32.58
CA GLY A 196 -14.59 -35.57 33.35
C GLY A 196 -13.18 -36.14 33.33
N ILE A 197 -13.04 -37.47 33.24
CA ILE A 197 -11.74 -38.16 33.28
C ILE A 197 -11.55 -39.00 32.00
N PRO A 198 -11.32 -38.38 30.82
CA PRO A 198 -11.22 -39.12 29.56
C PRO A 198 -9.88 -39.84 29.36
N ALA A 199 -8.84 -39.47 30.12
CA ALA A 199 -7.49 -39.97 29.92
C ALA A 199 -7.30 -41.41 30.43
N ILE A 200 -8.05 -41.83 31.46
CA ILE A 200 -7.97 -43.17 32.05
C ILE A 200 -9.39 -43.71 32.34
N PRO A 201 -9.69 -44.98 32.05
CA PRO A 201 -11.00 -45.55 32.30
C PRO A 201 -11.34 -45.66 33.79
N LEU A 202 -12.57 -45.30 34.16
CA LEU A 202 -13.13 -45.48 35.51
C LEU A 202 -13.02 -46.93 36.03
N SER A 203 -12.97 -47.92 35.13
CA SER A 203 -12.72 -49.32 35.49
C SER A 203 -11.39 -49.59 36.18
N ARG A 204 -10.48 -48.61 36.21
CA ARG A 204 -9.21 -48.66 36.95
C ARG A 204 -9.11 -47.59 38.04
N TRP A 205 -9.86 -46.50 37.92
CA TRP A 205 -9.73 -45.30 38.76
C TRP A 205 -10.94 -45.08 39.67
N SER A 206 -11.77 -46.10 39.85
CA SER A 206 -12.94 -45.95 40.70
C SER A 206 -13.37 -47.22 41.40
N PHE A 207 -13.90 -47.06 42.61
CA PHE A 207 -14.61 -48.11 43.34
C PHE A 207 -16.09 -47.77 43.43
N LEU A 208 -16.93 -48.82 43.48
CA LEU A 208 -18.34 -48.73 43.86
C LEU A 208 -18.51 -49.21 45.31
N ILE A 209 -19.14 -48.41 46.15
CA ILE A 209 -19.52 -48.73 47.52
C ILE A 209 -21.03 -48.84 47.58
N LEU A 210 -21.52 -50.05 47.87
CA LEU A 210 -22.93 -50.31 48.15
C LEU A 210 -23.15 -50.20 49.65
N ASN A 211 -23.71 -49.06 50.08
CA ASN A 211 -23.88 -48.73 51.49
C ASN A 211 -25.00 -49.57 52.11
N GLN A 212 -24.62 -50.45 53.03
CA GLN A 212 -25.51 -51.39 53.72
C GLN A 212 -26.09 -50.75 54.98
N THR A 213 -27.35 -51.05 55.29
CA THR A 213 -28.03 -50.63 56.51
C THR A 213 -28.42 -51.84 57.34
N ALA A 214 -28.19 -51.76 58.65
CA ALA A 214 -28.50 -52.84 59.58
C ALA A 214 -30.02 -53.01 59.81
N PRO A 215 -30.49 -54.19 60.26
CA PRO A 215 -31.91 -54.44 60.48
C PRO A 215 -32.59 -53.55 61.52
N ASP A 216 -31.83 -53.03 62.48
CA ASP A 216 -32.26 -52.11 63.53
C ASP A 216 -32.16 -50.63 63.10
N SER A 217 -31.72 -50.35 61.88
CA SER A 217 -31.73 -49.01 61.31
C SER A 217 -33.17 -48.54 61.06
N GLU A 218 -33.43 -47.24 61.26
CA GLU A 218 -34.66 -46.57 60.82
C GLU A 218 -34.92 -46.72 59.31
N GLN A 219 -33.89 -47.07 58.54
CA GLN A 219 -33.92 -47.26 57.08
C GLN A 219 -34.20 -48.72 56.67
N GLY A 220 -34.26 -49.65 57.63
CA GLY A 220 -34.45 -51.09 57.43
C GLY A 220 -33.22 -51.83 56.88
N ASP A 221 -33.25 -53.17 56.92
CA ASP A 221 -32.19 -54.02 56.35
C ASP A 221 -32.22 -54.01 54.81
N ASN A 222 -31.15 -53.50 54.19
CA ASN A 222 -31.01 -53.48 52.73
C ASN A 222 -30.00 -54.51 52.18
N SER A 223 -29.49 -55.44 52.99
CA SER A 223 -28.39 -56.35 52.63
C SER A 223 -28.68 -57.17 51.37
N ARG A 224 -29.92 -57.67 51.24
CA ARG A 224 -30.36 -58.43 50.06
C ARG A 224 -30.36 -57.56 48.79
N ASN A 225 -30.71 -56.29 48.91
CA ASN A 225 -30.73 -55.37 47.78
C ASN A 225 -29.30 -54.99 47.37
N CYS A 226 -28.39 -54.76 48.32
CA CYS A 226 -26.95 -54.60 48.01
C CYS A 226 -26.41 -55.78 47.20
N GLN A 227 -26.67 -57.02 47.63
CA GLN A 227 -26.26 -58.20 46.86
C GLN A 227 -26.95 -58.28 45.49
N GLY A 228 -28.22 -57.89 45.41
CA GLY A 228 -28.97 -57.81 44.15
C GLY A 228 -28.38 -56.82 43.16
N PHE A 229 -27.93 -55.65 43.63
CA PHE A 229 -27.25 -54.64 42.82
C PHE A 229 -25.91 -55.16 42.31
N LEU A 230 -25.12 -55.81 43.18
CA LEU A 230 -23.85 -56.42 42.81
C LEU A 230 -24.03 -57.49 41.72
N ASN A 231 -25.01 -58.38 41.87
CA ASN A 231 -25.28 -59.44 40.89
C ASN A 231 -25.80 -58.89 39.54
N LYS A 232 -26.47 -57.73 39.54
CA LYS A 232 -27.00 -57.07 38.33
C LYS A 232 -26.00 -56.11 37.69
N LEU A 233 -24.93 -55.73 38.39
CA LEU A 233 -23.92 -54.79 37.90
C LEU A 233 -23.30 -55.20 36.55
N PRO A 234 -22.97 -56.49 36.29
CA PRO A 234 -22.46 -56.92 34.98
C PRO A 234 -23.43 -56.71 33.81
N ASN A 235 -24.74 -56.58 34.09
CA ASN A 235 -25.75 -56.27 33.07
C ASN A 235 -25.86 -54.76 32.80
N THR A 236 -25.10 -53.95 33.52
CA THR A 236 -24.91 -52.52 33.27
C THR A 236 -23.65 -52.32 32.42
N ARG A 237 -23.47 -51.11 31.85
CA ARG A 237 -22.20 -50.72 31.20
C ARG A 237 -21.22 -50.00 32.14
N MET A 238 -21.47 -50.09 33.45
CA MET A 238 -20.64 -49.47 34.47
C MET A 238 -19.53 -50.43 34.88
N GLU A 239 -18.30 -49.95 34.89
CA GLU A 239 -17.12 -50.74 35.22
C GLU A 239 -16.32 -50.02 36.31
N PHE A 240 -15.95 -50.75 37.35
CA PHE A 240 -15.21 -50.24 38.50
C PHE A 240 -14.02 -51.17 38.75
N ALA A 241 -12.95 -50.63 39.33
CA ALA A 241 -11.78 -51.41 39.73
C ALA A 241 -12.13 -52.41 40.83
N ASN A 242 -13.07 -52.04 41.72
CA ASN A 242 -13.61 -52.93 42.74
C ASN A 242 -15.02 -52.48 43.17
N CYS A 243 -15.78 -53.40 43.76
CA CYS A 243 -17.08 -53.12 44.36
C CYS A 243 -17.13 -53.69 45.79
N ILE A 244 -17.51 -52.85 46.75
CA ILE A 244 -17.49 -53.17 48.18
C ILE A 244 -18.89 -52.95 48.77
N ILE A 245 -19.42 -53.93 49.50
CA ILE A 245 -20.59 -53.77 50.35
C ILE A 245 -20.09 -53.48 51.76
N ALA A 246 -20.53 -52.39 52.36
CA ALA A 246 -20.15 -51.98 53.72
C ALA A 246 -21.19 -51.04 54.32
N ASP A 247 -21.37 -51.11 55.64
CA ASP A 247 -22.11 -50.09 56.39
C ASP A 247 -21.24 -48.86 56.61
N CYS A 248 -21.52 -47.79 55.86
CA CYS A 248 -20.77 -46.53 55.94
C CYS A 248 -21.10 -45.72 57.20
N ALA A 249 -22.10 -46.11 57.99
CA ALA A 249 -22.34 -45.56 59.33
C ALA A 249 -21.48 -46.27 60.39
N ASN A 250 -20.98 -47.46 60.10
CA ASN A 250 -20.08 -48.20 60.97
C ASN A 250 -18.62 -47.76 60.78
N LYS A 251 -18.03 -47.16 61.81
CA LYS A 251 -16.64 -46.67 61.79
C LYS A 251 -15.61 -47.74 61.41
N LYS A 252 -15.79 -48.99 61.90
CA LYS A 252 -14.85 -50.08 61.64
C LYS A 252 -14.94 -50.56 60.20
N GLU A 253 -16.15 -50.67 59.66
CA GLU A 253 -16.33 -51.06 58.27
C GLU A 253 -15.84 -49.98 57.30
N THR A 254 -16.10 -48.71 57.62
CA THR A 254 -15.60 -47.57 56.82
C THR A 254 -14.07 -47.52 56.79
N ALA A 255 -13.41 -47.79 57.92
CA ALA A 255 -11.94 -47.88 57.95
C ALA A 255 -11.41 -49.01 57.04
N ASN A 256 -12.06 -50.17 57.03
CA ASN A 256 -11.70 -51.28 56.14
C ASN A 256 -11.94 -50.95 54.65
N VAL A 257 -12.98 -50.19 54.33
CA VAL A 257 -13.20 -49.69 52.95
C VAL A 257 -12.04 -48.79 52.53
N LEU A 258 -11.67 -47.83 53.38
CA LEU A 258 -10.54 -46.93 53.12
C LEU A 258 -9.23 -47.69 52.96
N GLU A 259 -8.94 -48.65 53.84
CA GLU A 259 -7.74 -49.50 53.77
C GLU A 259 -7.61 -50.21 52.41
N LYS A 260 -8.70 -50.81 51.91
CA LYS A 260 -8.72 -51.46 50.59
C LYS A 260 -8.44 -50.50 49.44
N ILE A 261 -8.97 -49.28 49.52
CA ILE A 261 -8.72 -48.24 48.51
C ILE A 261 -7.25 -47.84 48.54
N LEU A 262 -6.69 -47.59 49.73
CA LEU A 262 -5.30 -47.19 49.90
C LEU A 262 -4.33 -48.28 49.46
N GLN A 263 -4.63 -49.54 49.76
CA GLN A 263 -3.83 -50.68 49.28
C GLN A 263 -3.85 -50.74 47.75
N TYR A 264 -5.04 -50.63 47.12
CA TYR A 264 -5.15 -50.61 45.67
C TYR A 264 -4.35 -49.47 45.04
N LEU A 265 -4.46 -48.26 45.59
CA LEU A 265 -3.70 -47.11 45.12
C LEU A 265 -2.19 -47.35 45.29
N THR A 266 -1.74 -47.87 46.43
CA THR A 266 -0.31 -48.17 46.66
C THR A 266 0.24 -49.16 45.63
N GLU A 267 -0.56 -50.17 45.28
CA GLU A 267 -0.16 -51.20 44.31
C GLU A 267 -0.20 -50.73 42.86
N ASN A 268 -1.03 -49.73 42.52
CA ASN A 268 -1.36 -49.37 41.13
C ASN A 268 -1.03 -47.92 40.73
N ILE A 269 -0.85 -46.98 41.66
CA ILE A 269 -0.76 -45.54 41.36
C ILE A 269 0.38 -45.21 40.39
N THR A 270 1.55 -45.84 40.53
CA THR A 270 2.69 -45.59 39.63
C THR A 270 2.41 -46.02 38.19
N GLU A 271 1.74 -47.16 37.97
CA GLU A 271 1.35 -47.59 36.62
C GLU A 271 0.30 -46.64 36.03
N LEU A 272 -0.64 -46.22 36.87
CA LEU A 272 -1.74 -45.33 36.51
C LEU A 272 -1.22 -43.94 36.10
N ASP A 273 -0.31 -43.35 36.88
CA ASP A 273 0.33 -42.07 36.58
C ASP A 273 1.15 -42.13 35.29
N HIS A 274 1.93 -43.20 35.12
CA HIS A 274 2.73 -43.39 33.90
C HIS A 274 1.82 -43.47 32.65
N LYS A 275 0.69 -44.19 32.74
CA LYS A 275 -0.30 -44.25 31.65
C LYS A 275 -0.98 -42.91 31.40
N TYR A 276 -1.27 -42.16 32.46
CA TYR A 276 -1.81 -40.81 32.35
C TYR A 276 -0.82 -39.91 31.58
N ALA A 277 0.43 -39.85 32.03
CA ALA A 277 1.49 -39.04 31.41
C ALA A 277 1.72 -39.40 29.93
N LEU A 278 1.84 -40.68 29.60
CA LEU A 278 1.98 -41.14 28.21
C LEU A 278 0.81 -40.71 27.32
N THR A 279 -0.41 -40.68 27.85
CA THR A 279 -1.59 -40.26 27.09
C THR A 279 -1.50 -38.78 26.72
N PHE A 280 -1.01 -37.93 27.63
CA PHE A 280 -0.80 -36.50 27.36
C PHE A 280 0.40 -36.24 26.46
N GLU A 281 1.50 -36.97 26.63
CA GLU A 281 2.67 -36.87 25.76
C GLU A 281 2.28 -37.20 24.30
N ASN A 282 1.53 -38.27 24.09
CA ASN A 282 1.03 -38.63 22.76
C ASN A 282 0.12 -37.54 22.16
N LYS A 283 -0.75 -36.92 22.97
CA LYS A 283 -1.59 -35.80 22.52
C LYS A 283 -0.74 -34.58 22.13
N LEU A 284 0.28 -34.24 22.90
CA LEU A 284 1.20 -33.13 22.60
C LEU A 284 1.97 -33.39 21.29
N ILE A 285 2.51 -34.60 21.11
CA ILE A 285 3.19 -35.00 19.87
C ILE A 285 2.25 -34.87 18.66
N GLN A 286 0.99 -35.31 18.80
CA GLN A 286 0.02 -35.21 17.70
C GLN A 286 -0.35 -33.76 17.39
N LEU A 287 -0.51 -32.91 18.41
CA LEU A 287 -0.79 -31.49 18.22
C LEU A 287 0.38 -30.77 17.53
N SER A 288 1.61 -31.04 17.96
CA SER A 288 2.84 -30.51 17.35
C SER A 288 2.92 -30.87 15.86
N LYS A 289 2.68 -32.14 15.51
CA LYS A 289 2.66 -32.60 14.11
C LYS A 289 1.61 -31.87 13.26
N ASN A 290 0.41 -31.69 13.81
CA ASN A 290 -0.65 -30.96 13.12
C ASN A 290 -0.27 -29.49 12.90
N LEU A 291 0.30 -28.84 13.91
CA LEU A 291 0.77 -27.45 13.82
C LEU A 291 1.88 -27.32 12.78
N GLN A 292 2.84 -28.24 12.75
CA GLN A 292 3.92 -28.26 11.77
C GLN A 292 3.37 -28.33 10.34
N ALA A 293 2.41 -29.22 10.08
CA ALA A 293 1.81 -29.35 8.75
C ALA A 293 1.07 -28.08 8.29
N GLU A 294 0.41 -27.35 9.20
CA GLU A 294 -0.24 -26.07 8.87
C GLU A 294 0.78 -24.94 8.64
N LEU A 295 1.88 -24.90 9.41
CA LEU A 295 2.96 -23.92 9.21
C LEU A 295 3.68 -24.12 7.88
N GLU A 296 3.92 -25.37 7.46
CA GLU A 296 4.49 -25.69 6.15
C GLU A 296 3.59 -25.22 5.00
N LYS A 297 2.26 -25.41 5.12
CA LYS A 297 1.30 -24.86 4.16
C LYS A 297 1.38 -23.34 4.09
N ALA A 298 1.37 -22.66 5.24
CA ALA A 298 1.48 -21.21 5.31
C ALA A 298 2.77 -20.69 4.65
N SER A 299 3.91 -21.32 4.95
CA SER A 299 5.19 -20.98 4.34
C SER A 299 5.17 -21.13 2.80
N SER A 300 4.61 -22.22 2.29
CA SER A 300 4.54 -22.49 0.84
C SER A 300 3.69 -21.46 0.08
N VAL A 301 2.55 -21.05 0.66
CA VAL A 301 1.68 -20.01 0.09
C VAL A 301 2.38 -18.66 0.10
N LEU A 302 3.07 -18.33 1.20
CA LEU A 302 3.83 -17.08 1.30
C LEU A 302 4.95 -17.02 0.26
N GLN A 303 5.63 -18.11 -0.07
CA GLN A 303 6.68 -18.12 -1.10
C GLN A 303 6.15 -17.87 -2.53
N GLN A 304 4.90 -18.26 -2.85
CA GLN A 304 4.34 -18.11 -4.20
C GLN A 304 3.98 -16.67 -4.58
N TYR A 305 3.93 -15.73 -3.64
CA TYR A 305 3.63 -14.31 -3.90
C TYR A 305 4.85 -13.47 -4.34
N ALA A 306 5.86 -14.09 -4.95
CA ALA A 306 7.00 -13.44 -5.62
C ALA A 306 6.60 -12.70 -6.93
N GLY A 307 5.52 -11.93 -6.88
CA GLY A 307 4.89 -11.25 -8.03
C GLY A 307 5.62 -10.00 -8.52
N ASP A 308 6.64 -9.52 -7.82
CA ASP A 308 7.32 -8.24 -8.14
C ASP A 308 7.97 -8.28 -9.53
N LYS A 309 8.75 -9.34 -9.84
CA LYS A 309 9.49 -9.43 -11.10
C LYS A 309 8.57 -9.60 -12.32
N ARG A 310 7.50 -10.39 -12.21
CA ARG A 310 6.54 -10.61 -13.30
C ARG A 310 5.69 -9.36 -13.57
N LEU A 311 5.27 -8.67 -12.50
CA LEU A 311 4.51 -7.43 -12.63
C LEU A 311 5.38 -6.35 -13.26
N PHE A 312 6.63 -6.21 -12.81
CA PHE A 312 7.59 -5.26 -13.40
C PHE A 312 7.79 -5.53 -14.89
N GLN A 313 8.08 -6.77 -15.29
CA GLN A 313 8.24 -7.10 -16.72
C GLN A 313 7.00 -6.75 -17.56
N LYS A 314 5.80 -6.95 -17.01
CA LYS A 314 4.55 -6.56 -17.66
C LYS A 314 4.42 -5.04 -17.78
N SER A 315 4.63 -4.31 -16.69
CA SER A 315 4.53 -2.84 -16.66
C SER A 315 5.60 -2.18 -17.52
N PHE A 316 6.83 -2.69 -17.49
CA PHE A 316 7.94 -2.23 -18.31
C PHE A 316 7.64 -2.43 -19.80
N LYS A 317 7.12 -3.60 -20.19
CA LYS A 317 6.70 -3.84 -21.58
C LYS A 317 5.65 -2.81 -22.03
N GLN A 318 4.65 -2.55 -21.20
CA GLN A 318 3.62 -1.56 -21.51
C GLN A 318 4.18 -0.14 -21.62
N PHE A 319 5.10 0.23 -20.74
CA PHE A 319 5.83 1.50 -20.83
C PHE A 319 6.65 1.60 -22.11
N TRP A 320 7.42 0.57 -22.45
CA TRP A 320 8.26 0.54 -23.66
C TRP A 320 7.44 0.68 -24.94
N ASP A 321 6.33 -0.06 -25.00
CA ASP A 321 5.38 0.02 -26.11
C ASP A 321 4.77 1.45 -26.18
N LYS A 322 4.44 2.06 -25.04
CA LYS A 322 3.89 3.43 -25.00
C LYS A 322 4.92 4.48 -25.44
N LEU A 323 6.12 4.44 -24.87
CA LEU A 323 7.23 5.35 -25.21
C LEU A 323 7.51 5.34 -26.71
N THR A 324 7.67 4.14 -27.30
CA THR A 324 7.99 3.98 -28.72
C THR A 324 6.83 4.45 -29.61
N ASN A 325 5.59 4.04 -29.29
CA ASN A 325 4.41 4.40 -30.08
C ASN A 325 3.96 5.87 -29.88
N THR A 326 4.48 6.58 -28.88
CA THR A 326 4.25 8.02 -28.71
C THR A 326 5.30 8.84 -29.45
N LEU A 327 6.58 8.51 -29.31
CA LEU A 327 7.67 9.32 -29.87
C LEU A 327 7.89 9.09 -31.36
N GLN A 328 7.76 7.85 -31.85
CA GLN A 328 7.99 7.55 -33.27
C GLN A 328 7.01 8.30 -34.20
N PRO A 329 5.68 8.26 -33.97
CA PRO A 329 4.75 9.03 -34.81
C PRO A 329 4.93 10.55 -34.67
N TYR A 330 5.38 11.02 -33.50
CA TYR A 330 5.68 12.43 -33.30
C TYR A 330 6.91 12.87 -34.10
N LEU A 331 7.96 12.05 -34.15
CA LEU A 331 9.13 12.29 -35.00
C LEU A 331 8.74 12.34 -36.48
N GLU A 332 7.94 11.38 -36.96
CA GLU A 332 7.43 11.35 -38.34
C GLU A 332 6.60 12.61 -38.68
N LYS A 333 5.77 13.07 -37.74
CA LYS A 333 5.00 14.32 -37.88
C LYS A 333 5.92 15.52 -38.08
N ILE A 334 6.99 15.64 -37.31
CA ILE A 334 7.96 16.73 -37.42
C ILE A 334 8.77 16.60 -38.72
N GLU A 335 9.18 15.39 -39.09
CA GLU A 335 9.91 15.12 -40.34
C GLU A 335 9.12 15.60 -41.57
N LEU A 336 7.83 15.25 -41.66
CA LEU A 336 6.94 15.70 -42.74
C LEU A 336 6.74 17.23 -42.78
N ALA A 337 6.96 17.91 -41.67
CA ALA A 337 6.91 19.36 -41.56
C ALA A 337 8.26 20.04 -41.79
N SER A 338 9.39 19.32 -41.67
CA SER A 338 10.76 19.87 -41.61
C SER A 338 11.13 20.74 -42.82
N ASN A 339 10.77 20.33 -44.03
CA ASN A 339 11.07 21.06 -45.26
C ASN A 339 10.03 22.13 -45.63
N LYS A 340 9.02 22.35 -44.80
CA LYS A 340 8.00 23.39 -45.03
C LYS A 340 8.47 24.71 -44.43
N THR A 341 7.98 25.81 -44.99
CA THR A 341 8.15 27.14 -44.43
C THR A 341 7.63 27.20 -42.99
N ASP A 342 8.41 27.76 -42.06
CA ASP A 342 7.96 28.15 -40.74
C ASP A 342 7.17 29.45 -40.83
N GLU A 343 5.85 29.36 -40.64
CA GLU A 343 4.93 30.49 -40.79
C GLU A 343 5.16 31.57 -39.72
N THR A 344 5.57 31.17 -38.52
CA THR A 344 5.88 32.08 -37.41
C THR A 344 7.13 32.88 -37.74
N PHE A 345 8.20 32.20 -38.15
CA PHE A 345 9.44 32.85 -38.55
C PHE A 345 9.25 33.71 -39.81
N GLN A 346 8.46 33.24 -40.79
CA GLN A 346 8.14 34.02 -41.99
C GLN A 346 7.41 35.32 -41.67
N LYS A 347 6.46 35.29 -40.72
CA LYS A 347 5.76 36.49 -40.27
C LYS A 347 6.73 37.52 -39.69
N GLU A 348 7.70 37.07 -38.92
CA GLU A 348 8.71 37.94 -38.30
C GLU A 348 9.72 38.48 -39.31
N VAL A 349 10.18 37.68 -40.26
CA VAL A 349 11.01 38.15 -41.38
C VAL A 349 10.26 39.25 -42.12
N ASN A 350 8.97 39.06 -42.42
CA ASN A 350 8.15 40.09 -43.07
C ASN A 350 8.02 41.36 -42.23
N GLU A 351 7.83 41.24 -40.92
CA GLU A 351 7.75 42.39 -40.00
C GLU A 351 9.07 43.18 -39.95
N VAL A 352 10.21 42.50 -39.89
CA VAL A 352 11.54 43.13 -39.94
C VAL A 352 11.77 43.84 -41.27
N ILE A 353 11.37 43.23 -42.39
CA ILE A 353 11.45 43.86 -43.71
C ILE A 353 10.54 45.09 -43.81
N GLU A 354 9.31 45.03 -43.28
CA GLU A 354 8.42 46.20 -43.22
C GLU A 354 9.02 47.33 -42.38
N ASN A 355 9.62 47.01 -41.24
CA ASN A 355 10.30 47.98 -40.37
C ASN A 355 11.50 48.61 -41.07
N CYS A 356 12.25 47.83 -41.85
CA CYS A 356 13.35 48.34 -42.68
C CYS A 356 12.86 49.36 -43.73
N ASN A 357 11.73 49.10 -44.40
CA ASN A 357 11.15 50.01 -45.39
C ASN A 357 10.63 51.33 -44.76
N LYS A 358 10.25 51.31 -43.48
CA LYS A 358 9.68 52.45 -42.74
C LYS A 358 10.75 53.26 -41.98
N LEU A 359 12.05 53.00 -42.19
CA LEU A 359 13.11 53.62 -41.39
C LEU A 359 13.08 55.17 -41.47
N PRO A 360 13.05 55.88 -40.33
CA PRO A 360 13.00 57.35 -40.30
C PRO A 360 14.28 58.01 -40.84
N SER A 361 15.37 57.23 -40.91
CA SER A 361 16.71 57.64 -41.32
C SER A 361 16.88 57.81 -42.82
N ILE A 362 15.89 57.36 -43.61
CA ILE A 362 15.85 57.58 -45.06
C ILE A 362 15.37 59.02 -45.29
N PRO A 363 16.09 59.83 -46.08
CA PRO A 363 15.64 61.17 -46.40
C PRO A 363 14.29 61.12 -47.13
N LYS A 364 13.33 61.94 -46.69
CA LYS A 364 11.96 61.95 -47.21
C LYS A 364 11.70 63.05 -48.25
N SER A 365 12.60 64.03 -48.35
CA SER A 365 12.45 65.12 -49.31
C SER A 365 13.79 65.66 -49.82
N VAL A 366 13.72 66.28 -50.99
CA VAL A 366 14.86 66.91 -51.66
C VAL A 366 15.42 68.08 -50.82
N GLU A 367 14.57 68.79 -50.09
CA GLU A 367 14.94 69.88 -49.18
C GLU A 367 15.84 69.39 -48.05
N GLN A 368 15.61 68.19 -47.55
CA GLN A 368 16.44 67.60 -46.49
C GLN A 368 17.86 67.33 -47.00
N ILE A 369 17.98 66.79 -48.23
CA ILE A 369 19.27 66.61 -48.90
C ILE A 369 19.98 67.95 -49.13
N LYS A 370 19.26 68.99 -49.58
CA LYS A 370 19.83 70.34 -49.78
C LYS A 370 20.35 70.95 -48.47
N LYS A 371 19.58 70.83 -47.38
CA LYS A 371 20.00 71.29 -46.04
C LYS A 371 21.26 70.57 -45.57
N ASP A 372 21.29 69.25 -45.69
CA ASP A 372 22.42 68.44 -45.26
C ASP A 372 23.66 68.67 -46.12
N ARG A 373 23.51 68.87 -47.44
CA ARG A 373 24.59 69.31 -48.32
C ARG A 373 25.16 70.67 -47.89
N ASN A 374 24.31 71.64 -47.56
CA ASN A 374 24.77 72.97 -47.14
C ASN A 374 25.52 72.90 -45.80
N ARG A 375 25.13 71.99 -44.90
CA ARG A 375 25.82 71.75 -43.63
C ARG A 375 27.15 71.02 -43.80
N LEU A 376 27.23 70.05 -44.71
CA LEU A 376 28.36 69.13 -44.85
C LEU A 376 29.36 69.54 -45.95
N GLY A 377 29.04 70.56 -46.75
CA GLY A 377 29.92 71.15 -47.75
C GLY A 377 29.70 70.62 -49.17
N SER A 378 29.31 69.37 -49.36
CA SER A 378 28.98 68.83 -50.68
C SER A 378 27.92 67.71 -50.66
N TYR A 379 27.43 67.36 -51.84
CA TYR A 379 26.47 66.26 -52.02
C TYR A 379 27.10 64.90 -51.74
N THR A 380 28.42 64.73 -51.95
CA THR A 380 29.15 63.49 -51.70
C THR A 380 29.21 63.17 -50.20
N GLU A 381 29.51 64.17 -49.36
CA GLU A 381 29.55 64.01 -47.90
C GLU A 381 28.14 63.80 -47.33
N ALA A 382 27.13 64.50 -47.86
CA ALA A 382 25.74 64.29 -47.48
C ALA A 382 25.28 62.85 -47.81
N TYR A 383 25.56 62.39 -49.02
CA TYR A 383 25.26 61.03 -49.45
C TYR A 383 25.97 59.98 -48.59
N SER A 384 27.29 60.14 -48.35
CA SER A 384 28.09 59.22 -47.54
C SER A 384 27.57 59.14 -46.10
N ARG A 385 27.15 60.27 -45.52
CA ARG A 385 26.51 60.31 -44.20
C ARG A 385 25.23 59.48 -44.18
N TYR A 386 24.35 59.67 -45.16
CA TYR A 386 23.09 58.90 -45.23
C TYR A 386 23.34 57.41 -45.40
N LEU A 387 24.31 57.02 -46.23
CA LEU A 387 24.71 55.62 -46.36
C LEU A 387 25.15 55.02 -45.01
N HIS A 388 25.98 55.72 -44.23
CA HIS A 388 26.38 55.25 -42.90
C HIS A 388 25.21 55.10 -41.92
N ILE A 389 24.27 56.04 -41.92
CA ILE A 389 23.08 56.00 -41.06
C ILE A 389 22.20 54.81 -41.47
N VAL A 390 21.84 54.71 -42.75
CA VAL A 390 21.02 53.60 -43.27
C VAL A 390 21.67 52.25 -42.99
N ARG A 391 22.99 52.12 -43.18
CA ARG A 391 23.76 50.91 -42.88
C ARG A 391 23.64 50.50 -41.41
N THR A 392 23.72 51.47 -40.51
CA THR A 392 23.65 51.25 -39.05
C THR A 392 22.25 50.83 -38.63
N ASP A 393 21.22 51.51 -39.13
CA ASP A 393 19.85 51.23 -38.73
C ASP A 393 19.29 49.96 -39.34
N LEU A 394 19.65 49.63 -40.60
CA LEU A 394 19.37 48.31 -41.18
C LEU A 394 19.99 47.21 -40.32
N SER A 395 21.26 47.33 -39.93
CA SER A 395 21.94 46.31 -39.11
C SER A 395 21.23 46.06 -37.78
N LYS A 396 20.65 47.11 -37.17
CA LYS A 396 19.90 46.98 -35.90
C LYS A 396 18.60 46.19 -36.06
N GLN A 397 17.87 46.38 -37.16
CA GLN A 397 16.58 45.71 -37.36
C GLN A 397 16.73 44.19 -37.44
N PHE A 398 17.80 43.69 -38.05
CA PHE A 398 18.03 42.25 -38.19
C PHE A 398 18.58 41.56 -36.93
N LEU A 399 18.95 42.31 -35.87
CA LEU A 399 19.36 41.72 -34.58
C LEU A 399 18.20 41.02 -33.85
N PHE A 400 16.96 41.44 -34.11
CA PHE A 400 15.78 40.96 -33.40
C PHE A 400 15.29 39.57 -33.87
N LEU A 401 15.82 39.03 -34.98
CA LEU A 401 15.42 37.73 -35.53
C LEU A 401 15.98 36.52 -34.75
N ASP A 402 17.00 36.71 -33.90
CA ASP A 402 17.71 35.59 -33.22
C ASP A 402 16.86 34.88 -32.17
N GLY A 403 16.18 35.63 -31.29
CA GLY A 403 15.44 35.06 -30.16
C GLY A 403 14.28 34.16 -30.55
N LYS A 404 13.79 34.29 -31.78
CA LYS A 404 12.53 33.68 -32.22
C LYS A 404 12.66 32.26 -32.75
N ILE A 405 13.83 31.93 -33.28
CA ILE A 405 14.18 30.55 -33.61
C ILE A 405 14.29 29.73 -32.31
N GLN A 406 14.83 30.32 -31.25
CA GLN A 406 14.87 29.68 -29.94
C GLN A 406 13.46 29.46 -29.36
N ASP A 407 12.54 30.43 -29.49
CA ASP A 407 11.13 30.27 -29.06
C ASP A 407 10.46 29.05 -29.75
N SER A 408 10.75 28.80 -31.03
CA SER A 408 10.24 27.64 -31.79
C SER A 408 10.80 26.31 -31.28
N LEU A 409 12.11 26.25 -31.01
CA LEU A 409 12.75 25.07 -30.42
C LEU A 409 12.21 24.76 -29.03
N ASP A 410 12.06 25.80 -28.20
CA ASP A 410 11.58 25.69 -26.83
C ASP A 410 10.11 25.23 -26.79
N THR A 411 9.29 25.63 -27.77
CA THR A 411 7.92 25.10 -27.94
C THR A 411 7.94 23.59 -28.16
N VAL A 412 8.80 23.08 -29.04
CA VAL A 412 8.89 21.63 -29.29
C VAL A 412 9.48 20.87 -28.11
N LYS A 413 10.45 21.44 -27.38
CA LYS A 413 10.91 20.86 -26.12
C LYS A 413 9.77 20.71 -25.10
N SER A 414 8.90 21.72 -24.98
CA SER A 414 7.72 21.64 -24.13
C SER A 414 6.73 20.58 -24.58
N GLU A 415 6.50 20.43 -25.90
CA GLU A 415 5.67 19.35 -26.44
C GLU A 415 6.24 17.96 -26.10
N ILE A 416 7.56 17.75 -26.26
CA ILE A 416 8.22 16.49 -25.90
C ILE A 416 8.11 16.22 -24.40
N ALA A 417 8.33 17.23 -23.57
CA ALA A 417 8.17 17.10 -22.13
C ALA A 417 6.74 16.64 -21.78
N TRP A 418 5.73 17.26 -22.39
CA TRP A 418 4.33 16.87 -22.22
C TRP A 418 4.06 15.43 -22.68
N LEU A 419 4.57 15.02 -23.84
CA LEU A 419 4.45 13.64 -24.31
C LEU A 419 5.05 12.65 -23.31
N LEU A 420 6.20 12.96 -22.72
CA LEU A 420 6.83 12.09 -21.73
C LEU A 420 6.04 12.06 -20.40
N THR A 421 5.55 13.22 -19.94
CA THR A 421 4.86 13.30 -18.64
C THR A 421 3.47 12.69 -18.68
N ASP A 422 2.66 13.05 -19.68
CA ASP A 422 1.23 12.77 -19.71
C ASP A 422 0.92 11.54 -20.58
N GLU A 423 1.46 11.49 -21.79
CA GLU A 423 1.26 10.34 -22.68
C GLU A 423 2.07 9.14 -22.19
N VAL A 424 3.37 9.26 -21.92
CA VAL A 424 4.20 8.12 -21.46
C VAL A 424 4.08 7.87 -19.94
N GLN A 425 3.41 8.76 -19.21
CA GLN A 425 3.14 8.65 -17.75
C GLN A 425 4.39 8.75 -16.86
N LEU A 426 5.42 9.48 -17.27
CA LEU A 426 6.55 9.82 -16.41
C LEU A 426 6.29 11.01 -15.47
N GLY A 427 5.11 11.64 -15.57
CA GLY A 427 4.76 12.83 -14.78
C GLY A 427 4.67 12.61 -13.26
N GLY A 428 4.63 11.36 -12.79
CA GLY A 428 4.67 11.02 -11.36
C GLY A 428 6.05 11.19 -10.73
N LEU A 429 7.13 11.33 -11.52
CA LEU A 429 8.50 11.44 -11.02
C LEU A 429 8.77 12.76 -10.27
N THR A 430 8.15 13.85 -10.73
CA THR A 430 8.37 15.22 -10.26
C THR A 430 7.14 16.09 -10.58
N ASP A 431 6.96 17.21 -9.90
CA ASP A 431 5.93 18.22 -10.22
C ASP A 431 6.39 19.22 -11.30
N VAL A 432 7.67 19.16 -11.69
CA VAL A 432 8.24 20.02 -12.73
C VAL A 432 7.66 19.65 -14.11
N ARG A 433 7.36 20.65 -14.95
CA ARG A 433 6.71 20.49 -16.26
C ARG A 433 7.45 21.29 -17.34
N GLU A 434 7.01 21.14 -18.58
CA GLU A 434 7.59 21.82 -19.75
C GLU A 434 9.09 21.55 -19.89
N ILE A 435 9.86 22.49 -20.43
CA ILE A 435 11.30 22.35 -20.71
C ILE A 435 12.10 21.95 -19.46
N ASP A 436 11.67 22.42 -18.28
CA ASP A 436 12.34 22.11 -17.01
C ASP A 436 12.23 20.62 -16.64
N PHE A 437 11.22 19.88 -17.14
CA PHE A 437 11.14 18.44 -16.95
C PHE A 437 12.30 17.70 -17.65
N LEU A 438 12.67 18.13 -18.87
CA LEU A 438 13.79 17.53 -19.61
C LEU A 438 15.12 17.74 -18.85
N LYS A 439 15.29 18.93 -18.27
CA LYS A 439 16.44 19.25 -17.43
C LYS A 439 16.44 18.42 -16.14
N TRP A 440 15.28 18.31 -15.49
CA TRP A 440 15.14 17.49 -14.28
C TRP A 440 15.53 16.04 -14.54
N MET A 441 15.07 15.45 -15.65
CA MET A 441 15.46 14.10 -16.08
C MET A 441 16.98 14.00 -16.29
N ALA A 442 17.58 14.96 -16.99
CA ALA A 442 19.03 15.00 -17.22
C ALA A 442 19.86 15.03 -15.93
N ASP A 443 19.35 15.66 -14.87
CA ASP A 443 20.01 15.78 -13.57
C ASP A 443 19.81 14.54 -12.69
N HIS A 444 18.63 13.89 -12.74
CA HIS A 444 18.24 12.81 -11.83
C HIS A 444 18.49 11.39 -12.39
N ILE A 445 18.75 11.24 -13.68
CA ILE A 445 19.20 9.95 -14.23
C ILE A 445 20.61 9.64 -13.71
N PRO A 446 20.86 8.45 -13.15
CA PRO A 446 22.18 8.03 -12.66
C PRO A 446 23.28 8.14 -13.73
N GLY A 447 24.53 8.39 -13.30
CA GLY A 447 25.66 8.65 -14.21
C GLY A 447 26.16 7.42 -14.96
N ASP A 448 25.86 6.24 -14.46
CA ASP A 448 26.11 4.92 -15.03
C ASP A 448 25.19 4.57 -16.20
N LEU A 449 24.02 5.22 -16.31
CA LEU A 449 23.09 5.11 -17.44
C LEU A 449 23.46 6.12 -18.54
N ILE A 450 24.62 5.90 -19.17
CA ILE A 450 25.31 6.87 -20.02
C ILE A 450 24.42 7.34 -21.18
N ASN A 451 23.82 6.41 -21.92
CA ASN A 451 23.08 6.73 -23.14
C ASN A 451 21.77 7.46 -22.83
N LEU A 452 21.01 6.94 -21.85
CA LEU A 452 19.78 7.56 -21.39
C LEU A 452 20.00 8.98 -20.85
N LYS A 453 21.01 9.17 -19.97
CA LYS A 453 21.35 10.48 -19.42
C LYS A 453 21.80 11.45 -20.50
N LEU A 454 22.58 10.98 -21.46
CA LEU A 454 23.09 11.79 -22.55
C LEU A 454 21.96 12.26 -23.49
N GLY A 455 20.94 11.44 -23.74
CA GLY A 455 19.74 11.85 -24.48
C GLY A 455 19.06 13.07 -23.86
N PHE A 456 18.71 12.99 -22.58
CA PHE A 456 18.07 14.10 -21.85
C PHE A 456 18.99 15.33 -21.71
N LYS A 457 20.29 15.14 -21.48
CA LYS A 457 21.25 16.25 -21.46
C LYS A 457 21.33 16.96 -22.81
N THR A 458 21.37 16.20 -23.91
CA THR A 458 21.51 16.75 -25.25
C THR A 458 20.33 17.63 -25.60
N ILE A 459 19.09 17.14 -25.43
CA ILE A 459 17.89 17.94 -25.76
C ILE A 459 17.71 19.14 -24.82
N SER A 460 18.00 18.97 -23.52
CA SER A 460 17.87 20.05 -22.53
C SER A 460 18.85 21.19 -22.81
N ALA A 461 20.10 20.87 -23.18
CA ALA A 461 21.15 21.84 -23.46
C ALA A 461 21.14 22.37 -24.90
N PHE A 462 20.27 21.85 -25.77
CA PHE A 462 20.23 22.22 -27.18
C PHE A 462 19.72 23.66 -27.35
N ASN A 463 20.61 24.61 -27.54
CA ASN A 463 20.29 26.01 -27.81
C ASN A 463 21.03 26.46 -29.06
N VAL A 464 20.37 27.26 -29.89
CA VAL A 464 20.95 27.75 -31.14
C VAL A 464 20.85 29.28 -31.17
N SER A 465 21.99 29.95 -31.34
CA SER A 465 22.01 31.38 -31.71
C SER A 465 22.23 31.48 -33.21
N TYR A 466 21.17 31.86 -33.92
CA TYR A 466 21.16 32.12 -35.34
C TYR A 466 21.63 33.53 -35.70
N ALA A 467 21.82 34.41 -34.71
CA ALA A 467 22.30 35.78 -34.88
C ALA A 467 23.55 35.83 -35.75
N GLY A 468 24.52 34.93 -35.52
CA GLY A 468 25.77 34.90 -36.29
C GLY A 468 25.54 34.63 -37.78
N ILE A 469 24.64 33.69 -38.11
CA ILE A 469 24.34 33.30 -39.50
C ILE A 469 23.54 34.41 -40.21
N ILE A 470 22.48 34.90 -39.56
CA ILE A 470 21.64 35.99 -40.06
C ILE A 470 22.49 37.24 -40.26
N GLN A 471 23.28 37.64 -39.25
CA GLN A 471 24.17 38.79 -39.35
C GLN A 471 25.17 38.63 -40.49
N ARG A 472 25.82 37.46 -40.63
CA ARG A 472 26.78 37.24 -41.73
C ARG A 472 26.14 37.44 -43.10
N LYS A 473 24.96 36.84 -43.34
CA LYS A 473 24.23 36.96 -44.61
C LYS A 473 23.75 38.39 -44.87
N VAL A 474 23.08 39.00 -43.89
CA VAL A 474 22.60 40.39 -43.99
C VAL A 474 23.77 41.38 -44.17
N ARG A 475 24.90 41.16 -43.49
CA ARG A 475 26.05 42.07 -43.53
C ARG A 475 26.71 42.10 -44.90
N GLN A 476 26.72 41.00 -45.64
CA GLN A 476 27.22 40.95 -47.02
C GLN A 476 26.48 41.95 -47.93
N HIS A 477 25.17 42.12 -47.72
CA HIS A 477 24.36 43.07 -48.49
C HIS A 477 24.49 44.50 -47.94
N ILE A 478 24.45 44.66 -46.61
CA ILE A 478 24.60 45.97 -45.96
C ILE A 478 25.95 46.63 -46.26
N ASN A 479 27.02 45.85 -46.44
CA ASN A 479 28.35 46.38 -46.79
C ASN A 479 28.36 47.13 -48.15
N ARG A 480 27.41 46.85 -49.06
CA ARG A 480 27.24 47.58 -50.33
C ARG A 480 26.86 49.05 -50.14
N LEU A 481 26.48 49.45 -48.92
CA LEU A 481 26.24 50.83 -48.52
C LEU A 481 27.51 51.49 -47.94
N THR A 482 28.69 50.90 -48.12
CA THR A 482 29.95 51.56 -47.72
C THR A 482 30.27 52.64 -48.75
N PRO A 483 30.49 53.91 -48.35
CA PRO A 483 30.72 55.01 -49.30
C PRO A 483 31.84 54.75 -50.32
N ASP A 484 32.94 54.12 -49.90
CA ASP A 484 34.08 53.79 -50.77
C ASP A 484 33.74 52.73 -51.83
N GLN A 485 32.78 51.84 -51.53
CA GLN A 485 32.31 50.79 -52.43
C GLN A 485 31.10 51.22 -53.26
N ASN A 486 30.51 52.37 -52.95
CA ASN A 486 29.32 52.89 -53.60
C ASN A 486 29.41 54.42 -53.73
N PRO A 487 30.39 54.94 -54.49
CA PRO A 487 30.61 56.38 -54.61
C PRO A 487 29.44 57.08 -55.31
N LEU A 488 29.23 58.36 -54.99
CA LEU A 488 28.19 59.17 -55.62
C LEU A 488 28.57 59.48 -57.08
N ASN A 489 28.03 58.69 -58.02
CA ASN A 489 28.19 58.95 -59.45
C ASN A 489 26.88 59.55 -60.02
N LEU A 490 26.95 60.78 -60.52
CA LEU A 490 25.78 61.58 -60.96
C LEU A 490 25.61 61.63 -62.48
N THR A 491 26.51 61.00 -63.24
CA THR A 491 26.44 60.84 -64.70
C THR A 491 25.66 59.58 -65.06
N PRO A 492 24.75 59.64 -66.06
CA PRO A 492 24.00 58.47 -66.50
C PRO A 492 24.84 57.59 -67.42
N ASP A 493 25.69 56.73 -66.86
CA ASP A 493 26.20 55.56 -67.59
C ASP A 493 25.38 54.33 -67.23
N ILE A 494 24.11 54.40 -67.66
CA ILE A 494 23.13 53.31 -67.55
C ILE A 494 23.69 52.01 -68.19
N VAL A 495 24.55 52.15 -69.20
CA VAL A 495 25.19 51.05 -69.94
C VAL A 495 26.28 50.33 -69.12
N MET A 496 27.09 51.05 -68.33
CA MET A 496 28.16 50.42 -67.53
C MET A 496 27.61 49.72 -66.28
N LEU A 497 26.58 50.29 -65.65
CA LEU A 497 25.92 49.67 -64.50
C LEU A 497 25.20 48.35 -64.87
N LEU A 498 24.69 48.24 -66.11
CA LEU A 498 24.11 47.01 -66.64
C LEU A 498 25.15 45.95 -66.99
N LEU A 499 26.35 46.33 -67.41
CA LEU A 499 27.41 45.40 -67.84
C LEU A 499 28.18 44.78 -66.67
N GLU A 500 28.41 45.54 -65.59
CA GLU A 500 29.19 45.07 -64.43
C GLU A 500 28.41 44.16 -63.46
N GLU A 501 27.08 44.19 -63.47
CA GLU A 501 26.23 43.49 -62.48
C GLU A 501 25.56 42.21 -63.01
N ILE A 502 25.63 41.97 -64.32
CA ILE A 502 24.96 40.84 -65.02
C ILE A 502 25.95 39.77 -65.51
N LEU A 503 27.17 40.16 -65.90
CA LEU A 503 28.10 39.29 -66.59
C LEU A 503 29.17 38.77 -65.61
N ASP A 504 29.30 37.45 -65.51
CA ASP A 504 30.43 36.80 -64.85
C ASP A 504 31.74 37.29 -65.52
N PRO A 505 32.69 37.90 -64.78
CA PRO A 505 33.95 38.42 -65.33
C PRO A 505 34.80 37.37 -66.07
N GLN A 506 34.52 36.08 -65.90
CA GLN A 506 35.27 35.01 -66.56
C GLN A 506 34.84 34.71 -68.01
N GLN A 507 33.69 35.19 -68.48
CA GLN A 507 33.17 34.81 -69.80
C GLN A 507 33.20 35.90 -70.88
N ILE A 508 33.34 37.18 -70.52
CA ILE A 508 33.37 38.27 -71.52
C ILE A 508 34.44 39.33 -71.18
N ASP A 509 35.26 39.67 -72.16
CA ASP A 509 36.31 40.70 -72.06
C ASP A 509 35.68 42.11 -72.01
N ILE A 510 35.38 42.59 -70.80
CA ILE A 510 34.74 43.87 -70.49
C ILE A 510 35.48 45.06 -71.15
N ASN A 511 36.79 44.93 -71.40
CA ASN A 511 37.58 45.98 -72.03
C ASN A 511 37.22 46.19 -73.51
N LYS A 512 36.72 45.17 -74.23
CA LYS A 512 36.28 45.30 -75.63
C LYS A 512 34.92 45.98 -75.79
N MET A 513 34.04 45.93 -74.78
CA MET A 513 32.72 46.57 -74.86
C MET A 513 32.73 48.06 -74.49
N ARG A 514 33.76 48.51 -73.76
CA ARG A 514 33.95 49.93 -73.42
C ARG A 514 34.06 50.84 -74.65
N ASP A 515 34.53 50.29 -75.77
CA ASP A 515 34.75 51.03 -77.01
C ASP A 515 33.49 51.20 -77.89
N ILE A 516 32.36 50.54 -77.56
CA ILE A 516 31.23 50.40 -78.51
C ILE A 516 29.98 51.22 -78.10
N SER A 517 29.84 51.63 -76.83
CA SER A 517 28.67 52.38 -76.31
C SER A 517 27.31 51.96 -76.92
N PRO A 518 26.86 50.69 -76.72
CA PRO A 518 25.64 50.19 -77.34
C PRO A 518 24.38 50.94 -76.84
N THR A 519 23.37 51.03 -77.71
CA THR A 519 22.09 51.68 -77.37
C THR A 519 21.20 50.75 -76.55
N ILE A 520 20.30 51.32 -75.74
CA ILE A 520 19.37 50.58 -74.86
C ILE A 520 18.54 49.54 -75.64
N GLU A 521 18.15 49.85 -76.88
CA GLU A 521 17.44 48.95 -77.80
C GLU A 521 18.25 47.69 -78.15
N GLN A 522 19.57 47.85 -78.34
CA GLN A 522 20.48 46.74 -78.68
C GLN A 522 20.69 45.80 -77.50
N ILE A 523 20.77 46.35 -76.28
CA ILE A 523 20.87 45.56 -75.05
C ILE A 523 19.58 44.77 -74.83
N LYS A 524 18.42 45.42 -75.03
CA LYS A 524 17.09 44.78 -74.89
C LYS A 524 16.91 43.61 -75.86
N ASN A 525 17.26 43.80 -77.13
CA ASN A 525 17.20 42.74 -78.15
C ASN A 525 18.19 41.59 -77.90
N TRP A 526 19.39 41.89 -77.42
CA TRP A 526 20.35 40.84 -77.06
C TRP A 526 19.81 39.99 -75.90
N TRP A 527 19.21 40.64 -74.90
CA TRP A 527 18.63 39.97 -73.73
C TRP A 527 17.39 39.12 -74.05
N GLU A 528 16.41 39.65 -74.79
CA GLU A 528 15.21 38.89 -75.19
C GLU A 528 15.55 37.61 -75.97
N LYS A 529 16.70 37.61 -76.67
CA LYS A 529 17.20 36.46 -77.42
C LYS A 529 17.89 35.39 -76.56
N HIS A 530 18.52 35.76 -75.43
CA HIS A 530 19.34 34.84 -74.62
C HIS A 530 18.73 34.49 -73.25
N LEU A 531 17.74 35.26 -72.78
CA LEU A 531 17.00 35.03 -71.52
C LEU A 531 16.40 33.61 -71.37
N PRO A 532 15.83 32.98 -72.42
CA PRO A 532 15.27 31.62 -72.30
C PRO A 532 16.32 30.53 -71.99
N GLY A 533 17.59 30.75 -72.31
CA GLY A 533 18.68 29.82 -72.01
C GLY A 533 19.23 29.94 -70.59
N LEU A 534 19.24 31.17 -70.04
CA LEU A 534 19.73 31.46 -68.68
C LEU A 534 18.75 31.05 -67.57
N LEU A 535 17.45 30.98 -67.87
CA LEU A 535 16.42 30.53 -66.91
C LEU A 535 16.36 29.01 -66.73
N ASN A 536 17.09 28.24 -67.55
CA ASN A 536 17.14 26.76 -67.49
C ASN A 536 18.42 26.21 -66.85
N SER A 537 19.27 27.04 -66.25
CA SER A 537 20.43 26.60 -65.48
C SER A 537 20.14 26.69 -63.98
N ASP A 538 20.66 25.75 -63.19
CA ASP A 538 20.53 25.73 -61.72
C ASP A 538 21.09 26.99 -61.03
N ASP A 539 21.80 27.86 -61.77
CA ASP A 539 22.36 29.15 -61.34
C ASP A 539 21.54 30.40 -61.76
N ALA A 540 20.26 30.24 -62.14
CA ALA A 540 19.42 31.36 -62.60
C ALA A 540 19.31 32.50 -61.55
N PRO A 541 19.48 33.78 -61.93
CA PRO A 541 19.31 34.89 -61.00
C PRO A 541 17.84 35.00 -60.57
N ASP A 542 17.64 35.00 -59.25
CA ASP A 542 16.37 35.09 -58.55
C ASP A 542 15.40 36.10 -59.21
N GLU A 543 14.22 35.65 -59.65
CA GLU A 543 13.23 36.45 -60.37
C GLU A 543 12.82 37.72 -59.58
N GLN A 544 12.87 37.66 -58.25
CA GLN A 544 12.66 38.81 -57.37
C GLN A 544 13.80 39.84 -57.42
N LYS A 545 15.05 39.39 -57.53
CA LYS A 545 16.21 40.26 -57.77
C LYS A 545 16.04 41.02 -59.09
N PHE A 546 15.58 40.32 -60.14
CA PHE A 546 15.27 40.91 -61.44
C PHE A 546 14.11 41.92 -61.37
N LYS A 547 12.98 41.57 -60.75
CA LYS A 547 11.83 42.50 -60.56
C LYS A 547 12.22 43.75 -59.77
N SER A 548 13.06 43.60 -58.75
CA SER A 548 13.62 44.71 -57.96
C SER A 548 14.51 45.62 -58.80
N GLN A 549 15.38 45.03 -59.62
CA GLN A 549 16.27 45.77 -60.52
C GLN A 549 15.51 46.44 -61.67
N LEU A 550 14.45 45.83 -62.18
CA LEU A 550 13.59 46.39 -63.21
C LEU A 550 12.76 47.58 -62.70
N LEU A 551 12.30 47.53 -61.44
CA LEU A 551 11.65 48.68 -60.78
C LEU A 551 12.61 49.86 -60.64
N LEU A 552 13.87 49.60 -60.27
CA LEU A 552 14.94 50.59 -60.18
C LEU A 552 15.28 51.23 -61.54
N LEU A 553 15.20 50.44 -62.62
CA LEU A 553 15.37 50.89 -64.00
C LEU A 553 14.22 51.80 -64.48
N LYS A 554 12.97 51.48 -64.11
CA LYS A 554 11.82 52.34 -64.40
C LYS A 554 11.92 53.69 -63.69
N MET A 555 12.37 53.70 -62.44
CA MET A 555 12.63 54.94 -61.69
C MET A 555 13.74 55.78 -62.34
N GLU A 556 14.77 55.16 -62.93
CA GLU A 556 15.83 55.89 -63.64
C GLU A 556 15.38 56.42 -65.01
N GLN A 557 14.50 55.71 -65.73
CA GLN A 557 13.91 56.20 -66.98
C GLN A 557 13.04 57.46 -66.78
N GLU A 558 12.30 57.55 -65.68
CA GLU A 558 11.51 58.76 -65.34
C GLU A 558 12.42 59.98 -65.12
N VAL A 559 13.62 59.78 -64.58
CA VAL A 559 14.58 60.85 -64.20
C VAL A 559 15.49 61.26 -65.35
N SER A 560 15.74 60.35 -66.30
CA SER A 560 16.59 60.62 -67.48
C SER A 560 15.91 61.54 -68.51
N SER A 561 14.70 62.03 -68.23
CA SER A 561 14.04 63.16 -68.88
C SER A 561 14.69 64.52 -68.49
N ASN A 562 16.01 64.62 -68.62
CA ASN A 562 16.86 65.82 -68.73
C ASN A 562 16.65 67.07 -67.82
N ASN A 563 15.89 67.03 -66.72
CA ASN A 563 15.70 68.21 -65.84
C ASN A 563 15.79 67.97 -64.31
N ALA A 564 16.16 66.78 -63.84
CA ALA A 564 16.24 66.50 -62.39
C ALA A 564 17.45 67.17 -61.72
N GLU A 565 17.21 67.87 -60.60
CA GLU A 565 18.23 68.61 -59.83
C GLU A 565 19.20 67.63 -59.13
N LYS A 566 20.48 68.02 -58.89
CA LYS A 566 21.48 67.14 -58.26
C LYS A 566 21.02 66.53 -56.92
N SER A 567 20.25 67.28 -56.13
CA SER A 567 19.68 66.82 -54.87
C SER A 567 18.63 65.71 -55.03
N GLU A 568 17.89 65.71 -56.13
CA GLU A 568 16.91 64.69 -56.48
C GLU A 568 17.61 63.39 -56.88
N LYS A 569 18.68 63.48 -57.67
CA LYS A 569 19.54 62.34 -58.01
C LYS A 569 20.17 61.67 -56.78
N VAL A 570 20.62 62.46 -55.79
CA VAL A 570 21.15 61.95 -54.52
C VAL A 570 20.07 61.22 -53.71
N LEU A 571 18.88 61.82 -53.58
CA LEU A 571 17.75 61.22 -52.87
C LEU A 571 17.37 59.86 -53.49
N ILE A 572 17.22 59.82 -54.81
CA ILE A 572 16.87 58.62 -55.56
C ILE A 572 17.94 57.54 -55.39
N LYS A 573 19.22 57.90 -55.44
CA LYS A 573 20.31 56.93 -55.27
C LYS A 573 20.32 56.31 -53.87
N ILE A 574 20.06 57.10 -52.81
CA ILE A 574 19.95 56.61 -51.43
C ILE A 574 18.77 55.63 -51.31
N GLN A 575 17.60 56.01 -51.83
CA GLN A 575 16.40 55.17 -51.82
C GLN A 575 16.59 53.88 -52.62
N LYS A 576 17.23 53.97 -53.80
CA LYS A 576 17.57 52.82 -54.66
C LYS A 576 18.48 51.84 -53.93
N ASN A 577 19.57 52.32 -53.35
CA ASN A 577 20.52 51.48 -52.63
C ASN A 577 19.88 50.85 -51.38
N HIS A 578 19.06 51.60 -50.66
CA HIS A 578 18.30 51.11 -49.52
C HIS A 578 17.36 49.97 -49.91
N GLN A 579 16.52 50.18 -50.93
CA GLN A 579 15.58 49.16 -51.40
C GLN A 579 16.28 47.92 -51.95
N LEU A 580 17.39 48.10 -52.69
CA LEU A 580 18.19 47.00 -53.20
C LEU A 580 18.70 46.11 -52.06
N VAL A 581 19.27 46.71 -51.01
CA VAL A 581 19.79 45.97 -49.87
C VAL A 581 18.68 45.25 -49.11
N ILE A 582 17.51 45.87 -48.91
CA ILE A 582 16.36 45.20 -48.29
C ILE A 582 15.93 43.98 -49.10
N ASN A 583 15.80 44.12 -50.42
CA ASN A 583 15.32 43.03 -51.27
C ASN A 583 16.32 41.86 -51.32
N LEU A 584 17.62 42.16 -51.33
CA LEU A 584 18.67 41.15 -51.25
C LEU A 584 18.68 40.44 -49.88
N CYS A 585 18.51 41.19 -48.78
CA CYS A 585 18.37 40.60 -47.45
C CYS A 585 17.13 39.71 -47.38
N LYS A 586 15.99 40.15 -47.94
CA LYS A 586 14.76 39.36 -47.97
C LYS A 586 14.95 38.05 -48.75
N SER A 587 15.50 38.10 -49.97
CA SER A 587 15.76 36.90 -50.79
C SER A 587 16.63 35.88 -50.04
N ASP A 588 17.66 36.32 -49.32
CA ASP A 588 18.51 35.41 -48.56
C ASP A 588 17.87 34.90 -47.26
N LEU A 589 16.99 35.67 -46.62
CA LEU A 589 16.21 35.23 -45.45
C LEU A 589 15.06 34.29 -45.85
N ASP A 590 14.44 34.50 -47.01
CA ASP A 590 13.38 33.64 -47.55
C ASP A 590 13.90 32.21 -47.79
N LYS A 591 15.19 32.05 -48.12
CA LYS A 591 15.86 30.74 -48.22
C LYS A 591 16.03 30.02 -46.89
N LEU A 592 15.93 30.74 -45.77
CA LEU A 592 16.11 30.18 -44.42
C LEU A 592 14.76 29.84 -43.75
N LEU A 593 13.63 30.05 -44.43
CA LEU A 593 12.32 29.93 -43.78
C LEU A 593 12.00 28.50 -43.32
N SER A 594 12.62 27.47 -43.89
CA SER A 594 12.49 26.09 -43.43
C SER A 594 13.49 25.69 -42.35
N GLU A 595 14.58 26.46 -42.16
CA GLU A 595 15.66 26.08 -41.23
C GLU A 595 15.19 25.89 -39.78
N PRO A 596 14.27 26.70 -39.20
CA PRO A 596 13.77 26.46 -37.84
C PRO A 596 13.16 25.05 -37.69
N LYS A 597 12.33 24.63 -38.65
CA LYS A 597 11.70 23.30 -38.63
C LYS A 597 12.71 22.17 -38.87
N GLN A 598 13.73 22.39 -39.70
CA GLN A 598 14.83 21.44 -39.91
C GLN A 598 15.67 21.26 -38.63
N LEU A 599 15.96 22.35 -37.91
CA LEU A 599 16.69 22.30 -36.64
C LEU A 599 15.89 21.58 -35.56
N THR A 600 14.60 21.89 -35.46
CA THR A 600 13.68 21.19 -34.57
C THR A 600 13.66 19.70 -34.88
N TYR A 601 13.50 19.31 -36.16
CA TYR A 601 13.58 17.91 -36.56
C TYR A 601 14.89 17.25 -36.13
N ALA A 602 16.05 17.87 -36.43
CA ALA A 602 17.35 17.32 -36.07
C ALA A 602 17.53 17.15 -34.55
N MET A 603 17.05 18.12 -33.75
CA MET A 603 17.08 18.06 -32.29
C MET A 603 16.22 16.89 -31.76
N VAL A 604 15.00 16.73 -32.29
CA VAL A 604 14.10 15.65 -31.86
C VAL A 604 14.60 14.29 -32.33
N ALA A 605 15.10 14.18 -33.57
CA ALA A 605 15.68 12.95 -34.11
C ALA A 605 16.85 12.46 -33.26
N GLU A 606 17.82 13.35 -32.97
CA GLU A 606 18.96 13.01 -32.12
C GLU A 606 18.52 12.58 -30.70
N PHE A 607 17.48 13.20 -30.15
CA PHE A 607 16.93 12.79 -28.87
C PHE A 607 16.30 11.40 -28.94
N VAL A 608 15.42 11.16 -29.91
CA VAL A 608 14.72 9.89 -30.12
C VAL A 608 15.71 8.76 -30.37
N ASP A 609 16.72 8.97 -31.21
CA ASP A 609 17.77 8.01 -31.48
C ASP A 609 18.49 7.57 -30.22
N ARG A 610 18.80 8.53 -29.33
CA ARG A 610 19.48 8.24 -28.06
C ARG A 610 18.63 7.51 -27.05
N ILE A 611 17.32 7.77 -27.00
CA ILE A 611 16.44 7.19 -25.97
C ILE A 611 15.67 5.95 -26.42
N LEU A 612 15.63 5.66 -27.73
CA LEU A 612 14.97 4.48 -28.29
C LEU A 612 15.91 3.50 -29.00
N TYR A 613 17.00 3.97 -29.62
CA TYR A 613 17.80 3.18 -30.56
C TYR A 613 19.28 3.03 -30.18
N ALA A 614 19.77 3.74 -29.16
CA ALA A 614 21.13 3.58 -28.68
C ALA A 614 21.38 2.15 -28.15
N GLU A 615 22.64 1.71 -28.19
CA GLU A 615 23.04 0.42 -27.63
C GLU A 615 22.66 0.34 -26.15
N ASP A 616 22.13 -0.81 -25.72
CA ASP A 616 21.67 -1.08 -24.35
C ASP A 616 20.60 -0.13 -23.79
N ILE A 617 20.00 0.74 -24.60
CA ILE A 617 19.09 1.78 -24.09
C ILE A 617 17.83 1.21 -23.42
N LYS A 618 17.37 0.06 -23.89
CA LYS A 618 16.25 -0.63 -23.27
C LYS A 618 16.61 -1.15 -21.88
N ASP A 619 17.83 -1.63 -21.70
CA ASP A 619 18.34 -2.09 -20.43
C ASP A 619 18.57 -0.88 -19.49
N ASP A 620 19.06 0.25 -20.00
CA ASP A 620 19.17 1.51 -19.25
C ASP A 620 17.80 1.96 -18.69
N TRP A 621 16.76 1.93 -19.52
CA TRP A 621 15.39 2.22 -19.08
C TRP A 621 14.89 1.20 -18.05
N GLU A 622 15.19 -0.09 -18.24
CA GLU A 622 14.80 -1.14 -17.30
C GLU A 622 15.47 -0.92 -15.94
N ILE A 623 16.76 -0.61 -15.92
CA ILE A 623 17.52 -0.30 -14.69
C ILE A 623 16.94 0.93 -14.01
N PHE A 624 16.74 2.03 -14.74
CA PHE A 624 16.20 3.28 -14.19
C PHE A 624 14.81 3.10 -13.57
N LEU A 625 13.90 2.43 -14.28
CA LEU A 625 12.52 2.23 -13.82
C LEU A 625 12.36 1.13 -12.77
N ASN A 626 13.35 0.25 -12.62
CA ASN A 626 13.33 -0.79 -11.59
C ASN A 626 13.83 -0.28 -10.23
N ASP A 627 14.46 0.89 -10.17
CA ASP A 627 14.78 1.55 -8.90
C ASP A 627 13.51 1.78 -8.07
N GLU A 628 13.53 1.38 -6.80
CA GLU A 628 12.35 1.40 -5.94
C GLU A 628 11.73 2.80 -5.81
N GLN A 629 12.55 3.86 -5.76
CA GLN A 629 12.09 5.24 -5.61
C GLN A 629 11.46 5.79 -6.90
N VAL A 630 11.88 5.28 -8.05
CA VAL A 630 11.36 5.65 -9.37
C VAL A 630 10.11 4.83 -9.67
N ARG A 631 10.19 3.51 -9.52
CA ARG A 631 9.14 2.54 -9.85
C ARG A 631 7.80 2.85 -9.21
N GLN A 632 7.81 3.18 -7.92
CA GLN A 632 6.58 3.47 -7.16
C GLN A 632 5.92 4.79 -7.54
N LYS A 633 6.68 5.72 -8.13
CA LYS A 633 6.18 7.02 -8.62
C LYS A 633 5.59 6.91 -10.03
N VAL A 634 6.14 6.03 -10.87
CA VAL A 634 5.64 5.77 -12.22
C VAL A 634 4.44 4.83 -12.19
N TRP A 635 4.48 3.78 -11.37
CA TRP A 635 3.42 2.77 -11.28
C TRP A 635 2.89 2.62 -9.84
N PRO A 636 1.71 3.19 -9.53
CA PRO A 636 1.14 3.16 -8.18
C PRO A 636 0.91 1.76 -7.62
N GLU A 637 0.74 0.74 -8.47
CA GLU A 637 0.53 -0.64 -8.02
C GLU A 637 1.70 -1.14 -7.16
N PHE A 638 2.93 -0.70 -7.45
CA PHE A 638 4.13 -1.09 -6.70
C PHE A 638 4.20 -0.48 -5.30
N LYS A 639 3.55 0.66 -5.06
CA LYS A 639 3.47 1.27 -3.72
C LYS A 639 2.69 0.38 -2.75
N THR A 640 1.59 -0.20 -3.21
CA THR A 640 0.81 -1.16 -2.39
C THR A 640 1.52 -2.50 -2.23
N MET A 641 2.33 -2.90 -3.22
CA MET A 641 3.07 -4.16 -3.19
C MET A 641 4.27 -4.13 -2.25
N ALA A 642 5.02 -3.03 -2.16
CA ALA A 642 6.16 -2.89 -1.25
C ALA A 642 5.75 -3.15 0.22
N ASN A 643 4.60 -2.61 0.64
CA ASN A 643 4.02 -2.89 1.95
C ASN A 643 3.63 -4.36 2.12
N ARG A 644 3.07 -5.00 1.09
CA ARG A 644 2.73 -6.43 1.11
C ARG A 644 3.98 -7.31 1.21
N ILE A 645 5.06 -6.99 0.50
CA ILE A 645 6.33 -7.72 0.57
C ILE A 645 6.96 -7.60 1.95
N LYS A 646 6.90 -6.41 2.58
CA LYS A 646 7.38 -6.23 3.95
C LYS A 646 6.58 -7.09 4.94
N ILE A 647 5.24 -6.98 4.90
CA ILE A 647 4.35 -7.80 5.74
C ILE A 647 4.63 -9.30 5.51
N GLN A 648 4.80 -9.73 4.26
CA GLN A 648 5.12 -11.11 3.93
C GLN A 648 6.43 -11.58 4.55
N ARG A 649 7.52 -10.78 4.49
CA ARG A 649 8.79 -11.12 5.15
C ARG A 649 8.64 -11.24 6.65
N ASP A 650 7.91 -10.31 7.28
CA ASP A 650 7.66 -10.33 8.72
C ASP A 650 6.88 -11.60 9.11
N TRP A 651 5.84 -11.95 8.34
CA TRP A 651 5.06 -13.17 8.53
C TRP A 651 5.87 -14.44 8.30
N GLN A 652 6.72 -14.48 7.26
CA GLN A 652 7.56 -15.63 6.99
C GLN A 652 8.57 -15.85 8.13
N SER A 653 9.19 -14.77 8.64
CA SER A 653 10.08 -14.86 9.79
C SER A 653 9.37 -15.37 11.05
N LEU A 654 8.13 -14.96 11.29
CA LEU A 654 7.34 -15.45 12.42
C LEU A 654 7.00 -16.93 12.28
N VAL A 655 6.61 -17.37 11.07
CA VAL A 655 6.33 -18.79 10.79
C VAL A 655 7.58 -19.65 11.02
N GLU A 656 8.74 -19.20 10.54
CA GLU A 656 10.02 -19.89 10.74
C GLU A 656 10.39 -20.00 12.23
N GLN A 657 10.20 -18.92 13.02
CA GLN A 657 10.43 -18.95 14.47
C GLN A 657 9.49 -19.93 15.18
N ILE A 658 8.20 -19.97 14.82
CA ILE A 658 7.24 -20.90 15.42
C ILE A 658 7.59 -22.35 15.04
N MET A 659 8.02 -22.60 13.80
CA MET A 659 8.46 -23.93 13.37
C MET A 659 9.67 -24.42 14.18
N ASP A 660 10.62 -23.54 14.48
CA ASP A 660 11.80 -23.86 15.30
C ASP A 660 11.42 -24.22 16.75
N ILE A 661 10.53 -23.42 17.36
CA ILE A 661 10.00 -23.68 18.71
C ILE A 661 9.20 -24.99 18.74
N ASN A 662 8.42 -25.27 17.70
CA ASN A 662 7.52 -26.42 17.62
C ASN A 662 8.22 -27.76 17.32
N GLN A 663 9.55 -27.82 17.32
CA GLN A 663 10.28 -29.07 17.12
C GLN A 663 10.00 -30.08 18.24
N LEU A 664 9.74 -31.33 17.85
CA LEU A 664 9.41 -32.43 18.77
C LEU A 664 10.49 -32.71 19.82
N GLU A 665 11.75 -32.38 19.53
CA GLU A 665 12.88 -32.53 20.46
C GLU A 665 12.78 -31.55 21.65
N ASN A 666 12.15 -30.38 21.45
CA ASN A 666 11.95 -29.37 22.49
C ASN A 666 10.73 -29.63 23.39
N MET A 667 9.91 -30.64 23.06
CA MET A 667 8.65 -30.95 23.76
C MET A 667 8.65 -32.29 24.49
N ARG A 668 9.81 -32.94 24.65
CA ARG A 668 9.95 -34.12 25.50
C ARG A 668 10.12 -33.67 26.96
N PHE A 669 9.16 -34.05 27.80
CA PHE A 669 9.15 -33.72 29.24
C PHE A 669 9.58 -34.91 30.12
N LEU A 670 10.10 -35.99 29.52
CA LEU A 670 10.56 -37.20 30.21
C LEU A 670 11.98 -37.58 29.77
#